data_AF-A0A520IQD1-F1
#
_entry.id   AF-A0A520IQD1-F1
#
_cell.length_a   1.000
_cell.length_b   1.000
_cell.length_c   1.000
_cell.angle_alpha   90.00
_cell.angle_beta   90.00
_cell.angle_gamma   90.00
#
_symmetry.space_group_name_H-M   'P 1'
#
loop_
_entity.id
_entity.type
_entity.pdbx_description
1 polymer ?
#
loop_
_entity_poly.entity_id
_entity_poly.type
_entity_poly.pdbx_seq_one_letter_code
_entity_poly.pdbx_strand_id
1 'polypeptide(L)'
;ELSAQTWLPGYEFRKKITFDKTKIEGDFIGSSPRVELDVTDFPVLVELQDEAFKYRTPTACEGIVYDPEGRNIAFVTVANPLIKLNFQIESYDPVLGKYRCWVKIPSLASVRTATPATAIYFYYGGTALHDSYSASGLNTWNSEYSGIWHMNGEKPDLGSRNVKTGLTPESLTGHGLVAEDKISGKIGDALELDGNGQYLHSSGHGNGAFTFMAWIKWNGGSGSQTIAGTDSIGTGRTGWRVGINAQGKIEMSTYRNAGVFWSMASANGLVPGVWTHVICYYYLNGANNSGLTILLNGNAAGGSGGAGLKFVAGGYMTVGRNKDGSQYFNGAIDEMRIYNVAKPVYWLKNEYQNQQDPSSFYSTGAEESNSSWVIFTGAVSSNWATSTNWLNSVKPVTGSKVRILAGKTGRITGGDVILGALVLEPGATLSSGVNVQLNCNAKLAAGAALNMDSGKLLSLGGNGLSLSGAGSINTGELEVNAPGPSSEVVLDAEVKISKYLKLTKGLLKTNGKLTLLSSSQSSTAAVLPILDGNAAFVTGDVHVQSFIEGNFPEPSSGRGWRLLSSPVMKEGSNAYDLKAFKAGIFVTGLGGAANGFDDSPKNGATIYTHDQSMPGTLNQKYIPVADMQAIVPIGRGVYVYSRGSRFAPNAFRDQVQVQPFSNPAPYTLTYTGKLFVGDLTVPVFNKNAGEEGDGFNLLGNPYASPIKWGALDKLNVGPFVWLFDALNGAYVVSDDPETVIPAGAGFFVKVMSGVASGNVRFTEGAKVVK
;
A
#
# COMPACT_ATOMS: atom_id res chain seq x y z
N GLU A 1 -28.64 18.48 12.81
CA GLU A 1 -27.27 18.02 12.46
C GLU A 1 -27.00 16.53 12.73
N LEU A 2 -28.03 15.69 12.96
CA LEU A 2 -27.85 14.23 13.18
C LEU A 2 -27.63 13.38 11.90
N SER A 3 -27.85 13.93 10.69
CA SER A 3 -27.62 13.20 9.43
C SER A 3 -26.16 13.24 8.95
N ALA A 4 -25.27 14.00 9.61
CA ALA A 4 -23.87 14.13 9.23
C ALA A 4 -23.04 12.84 9.42
N GLN A 5 -23.59 11.83 10.10
CA GLN A 5 -22.90 10.55 10.39
C GLN A 5 -23.45 9.32 9.70
N THR A 6 -24.50 9.40 8.87
CA THR A 6 -25.00 8.21 8.17
C THR A 6 -24.08 7.86 6.99
N TRP A 7 -23.53 6.64 6.99
CA TRP A 7 -22.62 6.12 5.97
C TRP A 7 -23.36 5.27 4.94
N LEU A 8 -22.92 5.33 3.67
CA LEU A 8 -23.34 4.38 2.66
C LEU A 8 -22.83 2.97 3.03
N PRO A 9 -23.71 1.96 3.20
CA PRO A 9 -23.29 0.63 3.62
C PRO A 9 -22.27 0.01 2.66
N GLY A 10 -21.29 -0.69 3.23
CA GLY A 10 -20.27 -1.43 2.46
C GLY A 10 -19.11 -0.60 1.94
N TYR A 11 -18.94 0.65 2.40
CA TYR A 11 -17.79 1.50 2.09
C TYR A 11 -17.04 1.92 3.36
N GLU A 12 -15.71 2.01 3.28
CA GLU A 12 -14.84 2.31 4.42
C GLU A 12 -14.38 3.77 4.48
N PHE A 13 -14.35 4.49 3.36
CA PHE A 13 -13.85 5.86 3.32
C PHE A 13 -14.74 6.75 2.46
N ARG A 14 -14.73 8.05 2.73
CA ARG A 14 -15.37 9.05 1.87
C ARG A 14 -14.62 10.39 1.87
N LYS A 15 -14.80 11.16 0.81
CA LYS A 15 -14.44 12.59 0.74
C LYS A 15 -15.65 13.43 0.37
N LYS A 16 -15.81 14.59 0.99
CA LYS A 16 -16.84 15.56 0.61
C LYS A 16 -16.38 16.35 -0.61
N ILE A 17 -17.24 16.51 -1.61
CA ILE A 17 -17.04 17.39 -2.77
C ILE A 17 -18.09 18.49 -2.69
N THR A 18 -17.67 19.74 -2.72
CA THR A 18 -18.56 20.91 -2.67
C THR A 18 -18.40 21.72 -3.95
N PHE A 19 -19.48 21.84 -4.73
CA PHE A 19 -19.46 22.56 -6.01
C PHE A 19 -19.44 24.06 -5.81
N ASP A 20 -18.63 24.76 -6.59
CA ASP A 20 -18.56 26.22 -6.57
C ASP A 20 -19.76 26.81 -7.30
N LYS A 21 -20.81 27.15 -6.53
CA LYS A 21 -22.04 27.74 -7.08
C LYS A 21 -21.80 29.03 -7.87
N THR A 22 -20.68 29.74 -7.65
CA THR A 22 -20.39 30.99 -8.38
C THR A 22 -20.10 30.76 -9.86
N LYS A 23 -19.78 29.51 -10.24
CA LYS A 23 -19.50 29.10 -11.61
C LYS A 23 -20.70 28.48 -12.33
N ILE A 24 -21.85 28.37 -11.68
CA ILE A 24 -23.01 27.65 -12.22
C ILE A 24 -24.11 28.65 -12.57
N GLU A 25 -24.41 28.79 -13.88
CA GLU A 25 -25.56 29.57 -14.37
C GLU A 25 -26.84 28.74 -14.25
N GLY A 26 -27.92 29.34 -13.75
CA GLY A 26 -29.23 28.71 -13.57
C GLY A 26 -30.26 29.19 -14.59
N ASP A 27 -31.40 28.50 -14.64
CA ASP A 27 -32.58 28.95 -15.38
C ASP A 27 -33.36 30.03 -14.61
N PHE A 28 -34.35 30.65 -15.24
CA PHE A 28 -35.26 31.56 -14.58
C PHE A 28 -36.69 31.48 -15.12
N ILE A 29 -37.66 31.76 -14.26
CA ILE A 29 -39.08 31.91 -14.64
C ILE A 29 -39.61 33.29 -14.29
N GLY A 30 -40.56 33.76 -15.09
CA GLY A 30 -41.18 35.08 -14.92
C GLY A 30 -40.30 36.23 -15.43
N SER A 31 -40.95 37.30 -15.87
CA SER A 31 -40.28 38.56 -16.23
C SER A 31 -40.31 39.56 -15.07
N SER A 32 -41.26 39.45 -14.14
CA SER A 32 -41.35 40.26 -12.92
C SER A 32 -42.36 39.67 -11.90
N PRO A 33 -41.91 39.20 -10.72
CA PRO A 33 -40.52 39.04 -10.32
C PRO A 33 -39.87 37.89 -11.10
N ARG A 34 -38.60 38.09 -11.49
CA ARG A 34 -37.76 37.00 -12.02
C ARG A 34 -37.38 36.08 -10.87
N VAL A 35 -37.65 34.78 -11.03
CA VAL A 35 -37.30 33.74 -10.05
C VAL A 35 -36.20 32.87 -10.64
N GLU A 36 -35.03 32.88 -10.01
CA GLU A 36 -33.86 32.10 -10.44
C GLU A 36 -33.99 30.65 -9.93
N LEU A 37 -33.54 29.69 -10.72
CA LEU A 37 -33.67 28.27 -10.46
C LEU A 37 -32.29 27.58 -10.40
N ASP A 38 -32.22 26.51 -9.61
CA ASP A 38 -31.06 25.60 -9.61
C ASP A 38 -31.11 24.71 -10.86
N VAL A 39 -29.96 24.17 -11.26
CA VAL A 39 -29.88 23.30 -12.43
C VAL A 39 -30.24 21.88 -12.01
N THR A 40 -31.24 21.29 -12.66
CA THR A 40 -31.71 19.94 -12.34
C THR A 40 -31.06 18.87 -13.21
N ASP A 41 -30.82 17.69 -12.64
CA ASP A 41 -30.35 16.49 -13.36
C ASP A 41 -29.08 16.71 -14.22
N PHE A 42 -28.17 17.56 -13.76
CA PHE A 42 -26.96 17.96 -14.48
C PHE A 42 -25.81 16.97 -14.26
N PRO A 43 -25.25 16.35 -15.31
CA PRO A 43 -24.04 15.54 -15.22
C PRO A 43 -22.79 16.42 -15.06
N VAL A 44 -22.11 16.32 -13.92
CA VAL A 44 -20.85 17.02 -13.66
C VAL A 44 -19.68 16.08 -13.86
N LEU A 45 -18.65 16.51 -14.60
CA LEU A 45 -17.34 15.88 -14.64
C LEU A 45 -16.57 16.19 -13.36
N VAL A 46 -16.18 15.13 -12.66
CA VAL A 46 -15.38 15.16 -11.44
C VAL A 46 -14.07 14.42 -11.70
N GLU A 47 -12.95 15.14 -11.57
CA GLU A 47 -11.59 14.59 -11.52
C GLU A 47 -11.06 14.57 -10.07
N LEU A 48 -10.69 13.40 -9.57
CA LEU A 48 -10.09 13.24 -8.25
C LEU A 48 -8.77 12.52 -8.39
N GLN A 49 -7.75 12.96 -7.66
CA GLN A 49 -6.48 12.25 -7.58
C GLN A 49 -6.02 12.19 -6.13
N ASP A 50 -5.68 10.99 -5.65
CA ASP A 50 -5.16 10.78 -4.31
C ASP A 50 -4.37 9.46 -4.24
N GLU A 51 -3.35 9.40 -3.38
CA GLU A 51 -2.61 8.17 -3.07
C GLU A 51 -3.50 7.05 -2.53
N ALA A 52 -4.57 7.40 -1.81
CA ALA A 52 -5.55 6.45 -1.28
C ALA A 52 -6.40 5.77 -2.37
N PHE A 53 -6.42 6.33 -3.59
CA PHE A 53 -7.19 5.80 -4.71
C PHE A 53 -6.40 4.85 -5.60
N LYS A 54 -5.09 4.68 -5.36
CA LYS A 54 -4.26 3.76 -6.12
C LYS A 54 -4.71 2.31 -5.91
N TYR A 55 -4.66 1.53 -6.98
CA TYR A 55 -4.92 0.10 -6.89
C TYR A 55 -3.83 -0.54 -6.03
N ARG A 56 -4.26 -1.39 -5.09
CA ARG A 56 -3.35 -2.23 -4.31
C ARG A 56 -3.83 -3.65 -4.42
N THR A 57 -2.91 -4.56 -4.75
CA THR A 57 -3.20 -6.00 -4.75
C THR A 57 -3.86 -6.35 -3.41
N PRO A 58 -5.03 -7.00 -3.40
CA PRO A 58 -5.72 -7.34 -2.17
C PRO A 58 -4.83 -8.22 -1.27
N THR A 59 -4.14 -7.61 -0.32
CA THR A 59 -3.80 -8.28 0.93
C THR A 59 -5.05 -8.19 1.80
N ALA A 60 -5.29 -9.17 2.66
CA ALA A 60 -6.50 -9.19 3.50
C ALA A 60 -6.63 -7.96 4.44
N CYS A 61 -5.63 -7.07 4.45
CA CYS A 61 -5.40 -6.10 5.51
C CYS A 61 -5.34 -4.63 5.07
N GLU A 62 -5.17 -4.29 3.78
CA GLU A 62 -4.96 -2.88 3.36
C GLU A 62 -5.46 -2.47 1.95
N GLY A 63 -6.25 -3.27 1.23
CA GLY A 63 -6.80 -2.76 -0.03
C GLY A 63 -7.80 -1.61 0.23
N ILE A 64 -7.61 -0.44 -0.38
CA ILE A 64 -8.59 0.66 -0.33
C ILE A 64 -9.36 0.71 -1.66
N VAL A 65 -8.70 0.33 -2.76
CA VAL A 65 -9.31 0.05 -4.05
C VAL A 65 -8.85 -1.33 -4.48
N TYR A 66 -9.78 -2.28 -4.46
CA TYR A 66 -9.50 -3.71 -4.67
C TYR A 66 -9.64 -4.15 -6.13
N ASP A 67 -10.21 -3.29 -6.97
CA ASP A 67 -10.48 -3.52 -8.38
C ASP A 67 -9.49 -2.73 -9.24
N PRO A 68 -8.73 -3.39 -10.13
CA PRO A 68 -7.77 -2.70 -10.98
C PRO A 68 -8.43 -1.73 -11.96
N GLU A 69 -9.74 -1.87 -12.22
CA GLU A 69 -10.55 -0.93 -13.00
C GLU A 69 -11.22 0.16 -12.15
N GLY A 70 -10.97 0.22 -10.83
CA GLY A 70 -11.43 1.31 -9.96
C GLY A 70 -12.94 1.33 -9.68
N ARG A 71 -13.64 0.21 -9.88
CA ARG A 71 -15.11 0.18 -9.81
C ARG A 71 -15.68 0.21 -8.40
N ASN A 72 -14.86 0.10 -7.35
CA ASN A 72 -15.31 0.06 -5.95
C ASN A 72 -15.62 1.43 -5.34
N ILE A 73 -16.40 2.25 -6.06
CA ILE A 73 -16.70 3.63 -5.66
C ILE A 73 -18.19 3.94 -5.75
N ALA A 74 -18.63 4.98 -5.04
CA ALA A 74 -19.99 5.51 -5.15
C ALA A 74 -20.05 7.01 -4.87
N PHE A 75 -21.08 7.66 -5.40
CA PHE A 75 -21.42 9.04 -5.07
C PHE A 75 -22.80 9.10 -4.42
N VAL A 76 -22.99 10.00 -3.45
CA VAL A 76 -24.28 10.27 -2.81
C VAL A 76 -24.39 11.76 -2.48
N THR A 77 -25.60 12.30 -2.38
CA THR A 77 -25.75 13.65 -1.85
C THR A 77 -25.52 13.69 -0.34
N VAL A 78 -24.99 14.81 0.17
CA VAL A 78 -24.83 14.98 1.63
C VAL A 78 -26.17 14.93 2.36
N ALA A 79 -27.26 15.37 1.70
CA ALA A 79 -28.61 15.34 2.24
C ALA A 79 -29.21 13.92 2.29
N ASN A 80 -28.83 13.02 1.39
CA ASN A 80 -29.36 11.66 1.28
C ASN A 80 -28.23 10.63 1.09
N PRO A 81 -27.42 10.35 2.13
CA PRO A 81 -26.20 9.54 2.00
C PRO A 81 -26.45 8.03 1.76
N LEU A 82 -27.70 7.58 1.76
CA LEU A 82 -28.09 6.19 1.48
C LEU A 82 -28.52 5.96 0.03
N ILE A 83 -28.74 7.02 -0.75
CA ILE A 83 -29.20 6.93 -2.14
C ILE A 83 -28.00 7.22 -3.05
N LYS A 84 -27.54 6.18 -3.76
CA LYS A 84 -26.48 6.30 -4.76
C LYS A 84 -26.93 7.21 -5.90
N LEU A 85 -26.07 8.15 -6.26
CA LEU A 85 -26.16 8.90 -7.50
C LEU A 85 -25.77 8.01 -8.66
N ASN A 86 -26.37 8.27 -9.83
CA ASN A 86 -25.94 7.67 -11.08
C ASN A 86 -24.65 8.35 -11.53
N PHE A 87 -23.66 7.54 -11.92
CA PHE A 87 -22.42 8.02 -12.46
C PHE A 87 -21.87 7.06 -13.51
N GLN A 88 -20.91 7.54 -14.30
CA GLN A 88 -20.08 6.74 -15.18
C GLN A 88 -18.61 7.06 -14.92
N ILE A 89 -17.79 6.02 -14.89
CA ILE A 89 -16.34 6.15 -14.85
C ILE A 89 -15.87 6.40 -16.29
N GLU A 90 -15.27 7.57 -16.50
CA GLU A 90 -14.64 7.97 -17.76
C GLU A 90 -13.27 7.29 -17.90
N SER A 91 -12.44 7.42 -16.85
CA SER A 91 -11.14 6.77 -16.78
C SER A 91 -10.71 6.60 -15.33
N TYR A 92 -9.89 5.58 -15.09
CA TYR A 92 -9.21 5.35 -13.82
C TYR A 92 -7.75 5.01 -14.09
N ASP A 93 -6.84 5.77 -13.48
CA ASP A 93 -5.41 5.45 -13.45
C ASP A 93 -5.08 4.75 -12.12
N PRO A 94 -4.80 3.44 -12.12
CA PRO A 94 -4.50 2.68 -10.92
C PRO A 94 -3.15 3.04 -10.28
N VAL A 95 -2.22 3.62 -11.05
CA VAL A 95 -0.87 3.97 -10.58
C VAL A 95 -0.84 5.35 -9.95
N LEU A 96 -1.57 6.31 -10.53
CA LEU A 96 -1.69 7.66 -9.99
C LEU A 96 -2.82 7.81 -8.97
N GLY A 97 -3.77 6.86 -8.95
CA GLY A 97 -4.98 6.97 -8.15
C GLY A 97 -5.86 8.10 -8.65
N LYS A 98 -6.00 8.23 -9.99
CA LYS A 98 -6.74 9.31 -10.63
C LYS A 98 -8.06 8.79 -11.20
N TYR A 99 -9.18 9.29 -10.70
CA TYR A 99 -10.52 9.07 -11.24
C TYR A 99 -10.97 10.25 -12.10
N ARG A 100 -11.61 9.94 -13.21
CA ARG A 100 -12.51 10.87 -13.92
C ARG A 100 -13.89 10.24 -13.98
N CYS A 101 -14.90 10.93 -13.47
CA CYS A 101 -16.26 10.41 -13.40
C CYS A 101 -17.27 11.46 -13.82
N TRP A 102 -18.26 11.06 -14.63
CA TRP A 102 -19.48 11.82 -14.87
C TRP A 102 -20.50 11.48 -13.79
N VAL A 103 -20.93 12.46 -13.00
CA VAL A 103 -21.86 12.24 -11.86
C VAL A 103 -23.13 13.05 -12.07
N LYS A 104 -24.29 12.39 -12.12
CA LYS A 104 -25.59 13.06 -12.25
C LYS A 104 -25.99 13.71 -10.94
N ILE A 105 -26.05 15.04 -10.91
CA ILE A 105 -26.45 15.83 -9.74
C ILE A 105 -27.94 16.21 -9.87
N PRO A 106 -28.81 15.73 -8.96
CA PRO A 106 -30.26 15.97 -9.08
C PRO A 106 -30.65 17.45 -9.00
N SER A 107 -29.97 18.22 -8.15
CA SER A 107 -30.12 19.66 -8.02
C SER A 107 -28.77 20.31 -7.72
N LEU A 108 -28.30 21.13 -8.66
CA LEU A 108 -27.02 21.81 -8.62
C LEU A 108 -27.25 23.31 -8.41
N ALA A 109 -26.83 23.81 -7.24
CA ALA A 109 -27.06 25.18 -6.82
C ALA A 109 -26.42 26.19 -7.79
N SER A 110 -27.22 27.14 -8.28
CA SER A 110 -26.73 28.18 -9.20
C SER A 110 -26.36 29.47 -8.46
N VAL A 111 -25.55 30.32 -9.10
CA VAL A 111 -24.98 31.53 -8.46
C VAL A 111 -26.04 32.49 -7.90
N ARG A 112 -27.24 32.52 -8.48
CA ARG A 112 -28.29 33.51 -8.17
C ARG A 112 -29.43 32.98 -7.31
N THR A 113 -29.40 31.72 -6.88
CA THR A 113 -30.39 31.17 -5.94
C THR A 113 -29.96 31.33 -4.49
N ALA A 114 -30.94 31.28 -3.58
CA ALA A 114 -30.68 31.25 -2.14
C ALA A 114 -30.21 29.87 -1.64
N THR A 115 -30.22 28.84 -2.49
CA THR A 115 -29.78 27.48 -2.16
C THR A 115 -28.28 27.49 -1.79
N PRO A 116 -27.88 26.87 -0.67
CA PRO A 116 -26.47 26.66 -0.35
C PRO A 116 -25.76 25.86 -1.44
N ALA A 117 -24.43 25.99 -1.53
CA ALA A 117 -23.63 25.23 -2.49
C ALA A 117 -23.92 23.72 -2.38
N THR A 118 -24.22 23.07 -3.51
CA THR A 118 -24.48 21.63 -3.55
C THR A 118 -23.22 20.87 -3.16
N ALA A 119 -23.38 19.83 -2.32
CA ALA A 119 -22.30 18.96 -1.94
C ALA A 119 -22.69 17.48 -2.02
N ILE A 120 -21.72 16.65 -2.40
CA ILE A 120 -21.82 15.19 -2.48
C ILE A 120 -20.68 14.54 -1.68
N TYR A 121 -20.80 13.25 -1.41
CA TYR A 121 -19.71 12.42 -0.92
C TYR A 121 -19.26 11.47 -2.01
N PHE A 122 -17.95 11.33 -2.19
CA PHE A 122 -17.29 10.28 -2.94
C PHE A 122 -16.85 9.18 -1.97
N TYR A 123 -17.41 7.98 -2.08
CA TYR A 123 -17.12 6.81 -1.26
C TYR A 123 -16.19 5.83 -1.99
N TYR A 124 -15.29 5.18 -1.25
CA TYR A 124 -14.33 4.17 -1.71
C TYR A 124 -13.98 3.21 -0.55
N GLY A 125 -13.12 2.22 -0.78
CA GLY A 125 -12.88 1.16 0.22
C GLY A 125 -14.02 0.16 0.34
N GLY A 126 -14.90 0.09 -0.65
CA GLY A 126 -16.03 -0.84 -0.65
C GLY A 126 -15.77 -2.14 -1.41
N THR A 127 -16.64 -3.13 -1.22
CA THR A 127 -16.60 -4.40 -1.98
C THR A 127 -17.56 -4.43 -3.16
N ALA A 128 -18.54 -3.52 -3.20
CA ALA A 128 -19.48 -3.41 -4.31
C ALA A 128 -18.79 -2.82 -5.54
N LEU A 129 -18.98 -3.44 -6.71
CA LEU A 129 -18.48 -2.96 -7.98
C LEU A 129 -19.56 -2.14 -8.69
N HIS A 130 -19.20 -0.96 -9.18
CA HIS A 130 -20.00 -0.17 -10.10
C HIS A 130 -19.75 -0.61 -11.55
N ASP A 131 -20.81 -0.61 -12.36
CA ASP A 131 -20.75 -0.85 -13.80
C ASP A 131 -21.35 0.35 -14.52
N SER A 132 -20.51 1.08 -15.27
CA SER A 132 -20.89 2.25 -16.08
C SER A 132 -21.96 1.94 -17.13
N TYR A 133 -22.13 0.66 -17.49
CA TYR A 133 -23.09 0.20 -18.51
C TYR A 133 -24.30 -0.52 -17.94
N SER A 134 -24.40 -0.61 -16.61
CA SER A 134 -25.64 -1.02 -15.95
C SER A 134 -26.76 0.01 -16.16
N ALA A 135 -28.00 -0.36 -15.86
CA ALA A 135 -29.14 0.55 -15.96
C ALA A 135 -28.95 1.86 -15.16
N SER A 136 -28.27 1.82 -14.00
CA SER A 136 -27.95 3.04 -13.24
C SER A 136 -26.85 3.85 -13.90
N GLY A 137 -25.80 3.21 -14.43
CA GLY A 137 -24.73 3.87 -15.17
C GLY A 137 -25.25 4.62 -16.40
N LEU A 138 -26.07 3.98 -17.24
CA LEU A 138 -26.70 4.60 -18.41
C LEU A 138 -27.69 5.74 -18.05
N ASN A 139 -28.23 5.74 -16.83
CA ASN A 139 -29.10 6.79 -16.30
C ASN A 139 -28.33 7.96 -15.66
N THR A 140 -27.01 8.01 -15.80
CA THR A 140 -26.20 9.23 -15.55
C THR A 140 -26.64 10.35 -16.48
N TRP A 141 -27.04 9.98 -17.68
CA TRP A 141 -27.50 10.87 -18.72
C TRP A 141 -29.02 10.83 -18.81
N ASN A 142 -29.66 12.00 -18.76
CA ASN A 142 -31.12 12.11 -18.83
C ASN A 142 -31.66 11.74 -20.23
N SER A 143 -32.98 11.63 -20.35
CA SER A 143 -33.65 11.23 -21.60
C SER A 143 -33.54 12.24 -22.74
N GLU A 144 -33.06 13.47 -22.49
CA GLU A 144 -32.87 14.47 -23.53
C GLU A 144 -31.66 14.16 -24.42
N TYR A 145 -30.69 13.39 -23.92
CA TYR A 145 -29.57 12.90 -24.72
C TYR A 145 -30.04 11.75 -25.63
N SER A 146 -29.74 11.86 -26.92
CA SER A 146 -29.91 10.79 -27.90
C SER A 146 -28.68 9.90 -28.00
N GLY A 147 -27.50 10.46 -27.75
CA GLY A 147 -26.24 9.73 -27.77
C GLY A 147 -25.10 10.55 -27.21
N ILE A 148 -24.17 9.85 -26.57
CA ILE A 148 -22.94 10.39 -25.99
C ILE A 148 -21.83 9.39 -26.30
N TRP A 149 -20.73 9.89 -26.84
CA TRP A 149 -19.56 9.13 -27.19
C TRP A 149 -18.35 9.85 -26.63
N HIS A 150 -17.64 9.22 -25.69
CA HIS A 150 -16.41 9.76 -25.11
C HIS A 150 -15.24 9.74 -26.08
N MET A 151 -15.35 9.04 -27.21
CA MET A 151 -14.30 8.97 -28.23
C MET A 151 -13.00 8.30 -27.74
N ASN A 152 -13.10 7.37 -26.78
CA ASN A 152 -11.97 6.66 -26.20
C ASN A 152 -11.39 5.53 -27.07
N GLY A 153 -11.97 5.26 -28.25
CA GLY A 153 -11.53 4.18 -29.15
C GLY A 153 -11.57 2.80 -28.50
N GLU A 154 -12.53 2.55 -27.62
CA GLU A 154 -12.55 1.39 -26.72
C GLU A 154 -12.94 0.05 -27.40
N LYS A 155 -13.14 0.05 -28.71
CA LYS A 155 -13.52 -1.12 -29.51
C LYS A 155 -12.39 -1.56 -30.44
N PRO A 156 -12.39 -2.81 -30.95
CA PRO A 156 -11.38 -3.29 -31.90
C PRO A 156 -11.26 -2.48 -33.19
N ASP A 157 -12.34 -1.84 -33.63
CA ASP A 157 -12.41 -0.94 -34.78
C ASP A 157 -12.11 0.52 -34.41
N LEU A 158 -11.68 0.78 -33.17
CA LEU A 158 -11.54 2.11 -32.56
C LEU A 158 -12.84 2.93 -32.57
N GLY A 159 -13.99 2.27 -32.69
CA GLY A 159 -15.28 2.90 -32.48
C GLY A 159 -15.51 3.26 -31.01
N SER A 160 -16.45 4.18 -30.77
CA SER A 160 -16.86 4.60 -29.42
C SER A 160 -18.28 4.12 -29.12
N ARG A 161 -18.51 3.64 -27.91
CA ARG A 161 -19.82 3.17 -27.45
C ARG A 161 -20.75 4.35 -27.16
N ASN A 162 -22.02 4.21 -27.49
CA ASN A 162 -23.03 5.16 -26.99
C ASN A 162 -23.28 4.91 -25.50
N VAL A 163 -22.73 5.75 -24.64
CA VAL A 163 -22.81 5.59 -23.18
C VAL A 163 -24.16 6.01 -22.59
N LYS A 164 -25.07 6.56 -23.41
CA LYS A 164 -26.45 6.88 -23.00
C LYS A 164 -27.39 5.65 -23.04
N THR A 165 -27.19 4.77 -24.00
CA THR A 165 -28.10 3.63 -24.27
C THR A 165 -27.41 2.27 -24.17
N GLY A 166 -26.09 2.21 -24.39
CA GLY A 166 -25.34 0.96 -24.47
C GLY A 166 -25.69 0.10 -25.70
N LEU A 167 -26.54 0.58 -26.60
CA LEU A 167 -26.99 -0.19 -27.77
C LEU A 167 -25.92 -0.22 -28.86
N THR A 168 -25.70 -1.41 -29.43
CA THR A 168 -24.71 -1.61 -30.48
C THR A 168 -25.00 -0.79 -31.74
N PRO A 169 -26.25 -0.74 -32.28
CA PRO A 169 -26.55 0.06 -33.47
C PRO A 169 -26.35 1.57 -33.31
N GLU A 170 -26.36 2.05 -32.07
CA GLU A 170 -26.18 3.47 -31.74
C GLU A 170 -24.73 3.80 -31.39
N SER A 171 -23.86 2.80 -31.26
CA SER A 171 -22.45 3.04 -31.05
C SER A 171 -21.76 3.44 -32.36
N LEU A 172 -20.75 4.30 -32.26
CA LEU A 172 -19.88 4.60 -33.40
C LEU A 172 -19.05 3.36 -33.75
N THR A 173 -18.97 3.07 -35.04
CA THR A 173 -18.17 2.02 -35.65
C THR A 173 -17.10 2.69 -36.52
N GLY A 174 -15.84 2.37 -36.29
CA GLY A 174 -14.70 3.00 -36.93
C GLY A 174 -14.31 2.38 -38.27
N HIS A 175 -13.82 3.19 -39.21
CA HIS A 175 -13.42 2.76 -40.55
C HIS A 175 -12.08 3.40 -40.93
N GLY A 176 -11.10 2.57 -41.25
CA GLY A 176 -9.76 3.02 -41.64
C GLY A 176 -8.90 3.56 -40.48
N LEU A 177 -9.41 3.52 -39.25
CA LEU A 177 -8.69 3.93 -38.04
C LEU A 177 -7.64 2.88 -37.66
N VAL A 178 -6.52 3.36 -37.13
CA VAL A 178 -5.38 2.58 -36.60
C VAL A 178 -5.05 3.03 -35.18
N ALA A 179 -4.28 2.23 -34.44
CA ALA A 179 -4.04 2.45 -33.02
C ALA A 179 -3.46 3.84 -32.69
N GLU A 180 -2.67 4.41 -33.61
CA GLU A 180 -2.07 5.74 -33.51
C GLU A 180 -3.09 6.88 -33.56
N ASP A 181 -4.28 6.64 -34.12
CA ASP A 181 -5.37 7.62 -34.18
C ASP A 181 -6.02 7.85 -32.81
N LYS A 182 -5.74 6.97 -31.84
CA LYS A 182 -6.13 7.18 -30.45
C LYS A 182 -5.09 8.09 -29.78
N ILE A 183 -5.46 9.34 -29.52
CA ILE A 183 -4.60 10.35 -28.93
C ILE A 183 -5.10 10.83 -27.57
N SER A 184 -4.29 11.58 -26.83
CA SER A 184 -4.77 12.26 -25.62
C SER A 184 -5.82 13.32 -25.99
N GLY A 185 -7.01 13.16 -25.42
CA GLY A 185 -8.15 14.03 -25.64
C GLY A 185 -8.12 15.29 -24.79
N LYS A 186 -9.18 16.07 -24.91
CA LYS A 186 -9.52 17.13 -23.97
C LYS A 186 -9.94 16.54 -22.62
N ILE A 187 -10.68 15.42 -22.64
CA ILE A 187 -11.08 14.61 -21.50
C ILE A 187 -10.76 13.16 -21.84
N GLY A 188 -9.85 12.53 -21.09
CA GLY A 188 -9.45 11.16 -21.40
C GLY A 188 -8.71 11.05 -22.74
N ASP A 189 -9.17 10.15 -23.60
CA ASP A 189 -8.64 9.90 -24.93
C ASP A 189 -9.58 10.48 -26.00
N ALA A 190 -9.06 10.69 -27.21
CA ALA A 190 -9.82 11.17 -28.36
C ALA A 190 -9.46 10.37 -29.62
N LEU A 191 -10.27 10.53 -30.67
CA LEU A 191 -9.98 9.97 -31.99
C LEU A 191 -9.55 11.06 -32.95
N GLU A 192 -8.37 10.91 -33.53
CA GLU A 192 -7.85 11.69 -34.64
C GLU A 192 -8.26 11.07 -35.98
N LEU A 193 -8.63 11.92 -36.93
CA LEU A 193 -8.97 11.55 -38.30
C LEU A 193 -8.00 12.25 -39.26
N ASP A 194 -7.53 11.52 -40.25
CA ASP A 194 -6.45 11.92 -41.17
C ASP A 194 -6.88 12.87 -42.31
N GLY A 195 -8.18 13.15 -42.45
CA GLY A 195 -8.71 13.88 -43.60
C GLY A 195 -8.73 13.10 -44.90
N ASN A 196 -8.53 11.78 -44.86
CA ASN A 196 -8.42 10.92 -46.03
C ASN A 196 -8.91 9.48 -45.77
N GLY A 197 -10.20 9.24 -46.00
CA GLY A 197 -10.74 7.87 -45.97
C GLY A 197 -11.19 7.39 -44.59
N GLN A 198 -10.69 7.98 -43.51
CA GLN A 198 -11.11 7.64 -42.14
C GLN A 198 -12.44 8.28 -41.75
N TYR A 199 -13.31 7.52 -41.07
CA TYR A 199 -14.59 8.01 -40.56
C TYR A 199 -15.20 7.03 -39.55
N LEU A 200 -16.27 7.46 -38.88
CA LEU A 200 -17.12 6.60 -38.08
C LEU A 200 -18.58 6.67 -38.53
N HIS A 201 -19.37 5.66 -38.19
CA HIS A 201 -20.82 5.69 -38.42
C HIS A 201 -21.62 5.09 -37.25
N SER A 202 -22.88 5.49 -37.15
CA SER A 202 -23.89 4.96 -36.21
C SER A 202 -25.30 5.09 -36.83
N SER A 203 -26.34 4.60 -36.16
CA SER A 203 -27.73 4.90 -36.50
C SER A 203 -28.03 6.43 -36.51
N GLY A 204 -29.21 6.84 -37.00
CA GLY A 204 -29.53 8.26 -37.17
C GLY A 204 -29.94 8.95 -35.87
N HIS A 205 -29.47 10.19 -35.64
CA HIS A 205 -29.76 11.02 -34.47
C HIS A 205 -30.22 12.44 -34.85
N GLY A 206 -30.84 13.16 -33.91
CA GLY A 206 -31.23 14.56 -34.12
C GLY A 206 -32.35 14.74 -35.15
N ASN A 207 -33.46 14.01 -34.98
CA ASN A 207 -34.65 14.14 -35.82
C ASN A 207 -35.62 15.16 -35.22
N GLY A 208 -35.45 16.45 -35.53
CA GLY A 208 -36.26 17.54 -34.98
C GLY A 208 -35.40 18.64 -34.37
N ALA A 209 -35.85 19.27 -33.28
CA ALA A 209 -34.98 20.15 -32.50
C ALA A 209 -33.85 19.32 -31.87
N PHE A 210 -32.62 19.79 -31.93
CA PHE A 210 -31.47 19.04 -31.42
C PHE A 210 -30.32 19.96 -31.06
N THR A 211 -29.37 19.44 -30.29
CA THR A 211 -28.09 20.09 -29.99
C THR A 211 -26.97 19.11 -30.24
N PHE A 212 -26.06 19.44 -31.14
CA PHE A 212 -24.78 18.78 -31.32
C PHE A 212 -23.71 19.51 -30.50
N MET A 213 -22.84 18.77 -29.83
CA MET A 213 -21.65 19.32 -29.19
C MET A 213 -20.49 18.33 -29.27
N ALA A 214 -19.27 18.87 -29.35
CA ALA A 214 -18.03 18.10 -29.25
C ALA A 214 -16.85 19.05 -28.96
N TRP A 215 -15.79 18.53 -28.39
CA TRP A 215 -14.48 19.14 -28.52
C TRP A 215 -13.88 18.78 -29.87
N ILE A 216 -13.42 19.80 -30.60
CA ILE A 216 -12.88 19.65 -31.95
C ILE A 216 -11.50 20.29 -32.00
N LYS A 217 -10.49 19.51 -32.41
CA LYS A 217 -9.14 20.00 -32.71
C LYS A 217 -8.89 19.84 -34.21
N TRP A 218 -9.20 20.88 -34.97
CA TRP A 218 -9.03 20.87 -36.42
C TRP A 218 -7.55 21.03 -36.79
N ASN A 219 -7.01 20.21 -37.69
CA ASN A 219 -5.61 20.30 -38.12
C ASN A 219 -5.38 21.30 -39.29
N GLY A 220 -6.44 21.95 -39.77
CA GLY A 220 -6.37 22.83 -40.93
C GLY A 220 -6.72 22.11 -42.24
N GLY A 221 -6.56 22.82 -43.36
CA GLY A 221 -6.77 22.28 -44.70
C GLY A 221 -7.53 23.23 -45.63
N SER A 222 -7.57 22.90 -46.91
CA SER A 222 -8.32 23.62 -47.94
C SER A 222 -9.60 22.85 -48.30
N GLY A 223 -10.72 23.55 -48.42
CA GLY A 223 -12.01 22.95 -48.78
C GLY A 223 -12.86 22.57 -47.57
N SER A 224 -14.09 22.12 -47.82
CA SER A 224 -15.04 21.82 -46.76
C SER A 224 -14.86 20.41 -46.21
N GLN A 225 -14.89 20.28 -44.88
CA GLN A 225 -14.73 19.03 -44.13
C GLN A 225 -15.98 18.76 -43.27
N THR A 226 -16.33 17.49 -43.05
CA THR A 226 -17.54 17.13 -42.26
C THR A 226 -17.16 16.54 -40.91
N ILE A 227 -17.60 17.19 -39.84
CA ILE A 227 -17.41 16.70 -38.47
C ILE A 227 -18.43 15.60 -38.19
N ALA A 228 -19.72 15.89 -38.33
CA ALA A 228 -20.80 14.92 -38.13
C ALA A 228 -22.04 15.30 -38.94
N GLY A 229 -22.83 14.31 -39.36
CA GLY A 229 -24.08 14.56 -40.06
C GLY A 229 -24.95 13.32 -40.21
N THR A 230 -26.25 13.55 -40.38
CA THR A 230 -27.23 12.51 -40.74
C THR A 230 -27.77 12.69 -42.15
N ASP A 231 -27.27 13.68 -42.88
CA ASP A 231 -27.79 14.06 -44.18
C ASP A 231 -27.84 12.88 -45.17
N SER A 232 -28.89 12.76 -45.98
CA SER A 232 -29.05 11.67 -46.97
C SER A 232 -28.31 11.96 -48.29
N ILE A 233 -28.19 10.96 -49.16
CA ILE A 233 -27.56 11.11 -50.49
C ILE A 233 -28.63 11.28 -51.59
N GLY A 234 -28.25 11.93 -52.70
CA GLY A 234 -29.07 12.02 -53.92
C GLY A 234 -30.01 13.23 -54.02
N THR A 235 -30.90 13.21 -55.03
CA THR A 235 -31.77 14.33 -55.45
C THR A 235 -32.89 14.67 -54.47
N GLY A 236 -32.98 13.98 -53.33
CA GLY A 236 -33.97 14.20 -52.27
C GLY A 236 -33.34 14.47 -50.91
N ARG A 237 -32.12 15.03 -50.84
CA ARG A 237 -31.34 15.20 -49.60
C ARG A 237 -32.14 15.83 -48.44
N THR A 238 -32.07 15.19 -47.28
CA THR A 238 -32.72 15.52 -46.00
C THR A 238 -31.70 15.38 -44.86
N GLY A 239 -32.02 15.79 -43.63
CA GLY A 239 -31.14 15.68 -42.46
C GLY A 239 -30.33 16.93 -42.17
N TRP A 240 -29.21 16.77 -41.46
CA TRP A 240 -28.34 17.88 -41.04
C TRP A 240 -26.86 17.49 -41.12
N ARG A 241 -25.98 18.50 -41.20
CA ARG A 241 -24.52 18.36 -41.21
C ARG A 241 -23.87 19.49 -40.41
N VAL A 242 -22.92 19.15 -39.56
CA VAL A 242 -21.97 20.06 -38.92
C VAL A 242 -20.60 19.79 -39.53
N GLY A 243 -19.92 20.84 -39.99
CA GLY A 243 -18.62 20.74 -40.64
C GLY A 243 -17.82 22.02 -40.53
N ILE A 244 -16.73 22.06 -41.28
CA ILE A 244 -15.85 23.21 -41.44
C ILE A 244 -15.89 23.60 -42.90
N ASN A 245 -16.19 24.86 -43.20
CA ASN A 245 -16.19 25.35 -44.58
C ASN A 245 -14.77 25.69 -45.06
N ALA A 246 -14.62 26.04 -46.35
CA ALA A 246 -13.33 26.37 -46.95
C ALA A 246 -12.62 27.59 -46.31
N GLN A 247 -13.31 28.39 -45.48
CA GLN A 247 -12.72 29.50 -44.72
C GLN A 247 -12.34 29.11 -43.28
N GLY A 248 -12.42 27.82 -42.91
CA GLY A 248 -12.11 27.34 -41.57
C GLY A 248 -13.20 27.63 -40.53
N LYS A 249 -14.39 28.06 -40.94
CA LYS A 249 -15.51 28.38 -40.04
C LYS A 249 -16.36 27.14 -39.79
N ILE A 250 -16.87 26.98 -38.56
CA ILE A 250 -17.89 25.97 -38.27
C ILE A 250 -19.12 26.32 -39.09
N GLU A 251 -19.61 25.35 -39.87
CA GLU A 251 -20.83 25.45 -40.65
C GLU A 251 -21.83 24.41 -40.18
N MET A 252 -23.07 24.82 -39.91
CA MET A 252 -24.20 23.94 -39.66
C MET A 252 -25.20 24.09 -40.79
N SER A 253 -25.50 23.00 -41.49
CA SER A 253 -26.47 22.94 -42.58
C SER A 253 -27.60 21.96 -42.27
N THR A 254 -28.82 22.31 -42.65
CA THR A 254 -30.00 21.42 -42.65
C THR A 254 -30.51 21.27 -44.08
N TYR A 255 -31.10 20.12 -44.40
CA TYR A 255 -31.49 19.77 -45.76
C TYR A 255 -32.96 19.40 -45.85
N ARG A 256 -33.59 19.77 -46.97
CA ARG A 256 -34.98 19.45 -47.27
C ARG A 256 -35.19 19.34 -48.78
N ASN A 257 -35.78 18.22 -49.23
CA ASN A 257 -36.28 18.01 -50.60
C ASN A 257 -35.39 18.61 -51.70
N ALA A 258 -34.15 18.11 -51.83
CA ALA A 258 -33.19 18.41 -52.90
C ALA A 258 -32.19 19.55 -52.66
N GLY A 259 -32.11 20.15 -51.47
CA GLY A 259 -31.10 21.18 -51.22
C GLY A 259 -30.84 21.55 -49.75
N VAL A 260 -29.83 22.39 -49.55
CA VAL A 260 -29.58 23.08 -48.29
C VAL A 260 -30.79 23.97 -48.01
N PHE A 261 -31.51 23.66 -46.93
CA PHE A 261 -32.64 24.43 -46.48
C PHE A 261 -32.15 25.65 -45.69
N TRP A 262 -31.29 25.43 -44.70
CA TRP A 262 -30.58 26.48 -43.96
C TRP A 262 -29.12 26.10 -43.82
N SER A 263 -28.22 27.06 -44.04
CA SER A 263 -26.82 26.93 -43.63
C SER A 263 -26.40 28.21 -42.93
N MET A 264 -25.55 28.07 -41.92
CA MET A 264 -24.92 29.20 -41.26
C MET A 264 -23.49 28.84 -40.90
N ALA A 265 -22.62 29.85 -40.89
CA ALA A 265 -21.25 29.72 -40.45
C ALA A 265 -20.98 30.57 -39.20
N SER A 266 -20.02 30.15 -38.38
CA SER A 266 -19.49 30.98 -37.30
C SER A 266 -18.86 32.27 -37.84
N ALA A 267 -18.88 33.33 -37.03
CA ALA A 267 -18.28 34.62 -37.36
C ALA A 267 -16.77 34.48 -37.59
N ASN A 268 -16.12 33.69 -36.73
CA ASN A 268 -14.68 33.43 -36.76
C ASN A 268 -14.39 31.98 -37.14
N GLY A 269 -13.23 31.76 -37.78
CA GLY A 269 -12.71 30.43 -38.06
C GLY A 269 -12.10 29.77 -36.83
N LEU A 270 -11.97 28.44 -36.86
CA LEU A 270 -11.20 27.71 -35.87
C LEU A 270 -9.71 27.95 -36.06
N VAL A 271 -8.95 27.94 -34.96
CA VAL A 271 -7.48 27.97 -35.00
C VAL A 271 -6.98 26.53 -35.14
N PRO A 272 -6.18 26.21 -36.18
CA PRO A 272 -5.63 24.87 -36.34
C PRO A 272 -4.80 24.40 -35.14
N GLY A 273 -4.93 23.13 -34.77
CA GLY A 273 -4.22 22.50 -33.66
C GLY A 273 -4.73 22.85 -32.26
N VAL A 274 -5.80 23.66 -32.14
CA VAL A 274 -6.35 24.09 -30.85
C VAL A 274 -7.72 23.45 -30.59
N TRP A 275 -7.88 22.80 -29.44
CA TRP A 275 -9.18 22.30 -28.99
C TRP A 275 -10.18 23.44 -28.84
N THR A 276 -11.30 23.34 -29.56
CA THR A 276 -12.43 24.26 -29.46
C THR A 276 -13.69 23.48 -29.14
N HIS A 277 -14.43 23.91 -28.14
CA HIS A 277 -15.74 23.34 -27.83
C HIS A 277 -16.77 23.88 -28.82
N VAL A 278 -17.23 23.04 -29.73
CA VAL A 278 -18.15 23.40 -30.81
C VAL A 278 -19.54 22.93 -30.43
N ILE A 279 -20.48 23.87 -30.37
CA ILE A 279 -21.88 23.57 -30.08
C ILE A 279 -22.74 24.15 -31.20
N CYS A 280 -23.63 23.33 -31.73
CA CYS A 280 -24.54 23.67 -32.80
C CYS A 280 -25.93 23.18 -32.43
N TYR A 281 -26.91 24.06 -32.26
CA TYR A 281 -28.27 23.63 -31.97
C TYR A 281 -29.29 24.21 -32.94
N TYR A 282 -30.28 23.38 -33.26
CA TYR A 282 -31.44 23.74 -34.06
C TYR A 282 -32.68 23.73 -33.17
N TYR A 283 -33.38 24.86 -33.13
CA TYR A 283 -34.58 25.03 -32.32
C TYR A 283 -35.84 25.13 -33.18
N LEU A 284 -36.96 24.73 -32.57
CA LEU A 284 -38.31 24.83 -33.13
C LEU A 284 -39.17 25.68 -32.20
N ASN A 285 -39.78 26.73 -32.72
CA ASN A 285 -40.71 27.60 -32.02
C ASN A 285 -42.06 27.60 -32.77
N GLY A 286 -42.94 26.67 -32.40
CA GLY A 286 -44.21 26.45 -33.12
C GLY A 286 -44.03 25.78 -34.49
N ALA A 287 -45.06 25.86 -35.33
CA ALA A 287 -45.08 25.19 -36.64
C ALA A 287 -44.20 25.87 -37.71
N ASN A 288 -43.94 27.19 -37.54
CA ASN A 288 -43.41 28.04 -38.60
C ASN A 288 -42.17 28.84 -38.22
N ASN A 289 -41.65 28.76 -36.99
CA ASN A 289 -40.45 29.50 -36.61
C ASN A 289 -39.37 28.51 -36.15
N SER A 290 -38.19 28.58 -36.76
CA SER A 290 -37.06 27.72 -36.45
C SER A 290 -35.77 28.45 -36.72
N GLY A 291 -34.67 27.95 -36.16
CA GLY A 291 -33.39 28.59 -36.35
C GLY A 291 -32.23 27.74 -35.87
N LEU A 292 -31.04 28.21 -36.20
CA LEU A 292 -29.76 27.60 -35.92
C LEU A 292 -28.92 28.57 -35.09
N THR A 293 -28.21 28.04 -34.11
CA THR A 293 -27.22 28.79 -33.31
C THR A 293 -25.93 28.00 -33.23
N ILE A 294 -24.81 28.70 -33.36
CA ILE A 294 -23.47 28.17 -33.14
C ILE A 294 -22.85 28.86 -31.93
N LEU A 295 -22.28 28.07 -31.02
CA LEU A 295 -21.42 28.55 -29.95
C LEU A 295 -20.04 27.93 -30.08
N LEU A 296 -19.02 28.74 -29.83
CA LEU A 296 -17.63 28.31 -29.70
C LEU A 296 -17.15 28.65 -28.30
N ASN A 297 -16.63 27.66 -27.57
CA ASN A 297 -16.14 27.83 -26.20
C ASN A 297 -17.18 28.49 -25.27
N GLY A 298 -18.45 28.08 -25.40
CA GLY A 298 -19.58 28.60 -24.61
C GLY A 298 -20.08 30.01 -25.02
N ASN A 299 -19.49 30.64 -26.03
CA ASN A 299 -19.87 31.98 -26.50
C ASN A 299 -20.60 31.92 -27.84
N ALA A 300 -21.58 32.79 -28.04
CA ALA A 300 -22.29 32.89 -29.32
C ALA A 300 -21.32 33.25 -30.45
N ALA A 301 -21.30 32.43 -31.50
CA ALA A 301 -20.44 32.59 -32.65
C ALA A 301 -21.23 32.73 -33.96
N GLY A 302 -22.53 32.45 -33.96
CA GLY A 302 -23.43 32.73 -35.07
C GLY A 302 -24.88 32.45 -34.67
N GLY A 303 -25.84 33.18 -35.26
CA GLY A 303 -27.27 32.92 -35.11
C GLY A 303 -28.02 33.19 -36.42
N SER A 304 -29.01 32.36 -36.74
CA SER A 304 -29.98 32.64 -37.82
C SER A 304 -31.35 32.07 -37.46
N GLY A 305 -32.42 32.78 -37.81
CA GLY A 305 -33.79 32.33 -37.57
C GLY A 305 -34.76 32.99 -38.53
N GLY A 306 -35.89 32.34 -38.79
CA GLY A 306 -36.91 32.87 -39.69
C GLY A 306 -38.14 31.99 -39.84
N ALA A 307 -39.08 32.46 -40.65
CA ALA A 307 -40.30 31.74 -40.96
C ALA A 307 -39.99 30.55 -41.91
N GLY A 308 -40.32 29.33 -41.51
CA GLY A 308 -40.06 28.13 -42.31
C GLY A 308 -40.47 26.83 -41.63
N LEU A 309 -40.79 25.82 -42.45
CA LEU A 309 -41.14 24.45 -42.03
C LEU A 309 -39.88 23.66 -41.60
N LYS A 310 -40.07 22.60 -40.80
CA LYS A 310 -39.00 21.74 -40.27
C LYS A 310 -38.19 21.04 -41.38
N PHE A 311 -36.89 20.81 -41.16
CA PHE A 311 -36.13 19.87 -41.99
C PHE A 311 -36.67 18.44 -41.83
N VAL A 312 -36.43 17.59 -42.83
CA VAL A 312 -36.90 16.19 -42.82
C VAL A 312 -35.79 15.30 -42.26
N ALA A 313 -36.15 14.26 -41.50
CA ALA A 313 -35.19 13.30 -40.94
C ALA A 313 -34.22 12.76 -42.00
N GLY A 314 -32.96 12.62 -41.60
CA GLY A 314 -31.89 12.07 -42.43
C GLY A 314 -31.84 10.54 -42.37
N GLY A 315 -30.69 9.99 -42.76
CA GLY A 315 -30.36 8.57 -42.59
C GLY A 315 -29.48 8.31 -41.37
N TYR A 316 -28.69 7.24 -41.44
CA TYR A 316 -27.64 6.92 -40.46
C TYR A 316 -26.66 8.10 -40.25
N MET A 317 -26.02 8.18 -39.10
CA MET A 317 -25.05 9.23 -38.80
C MET A 317 -23.66 8.84 -39.32
N THR A 318 -22.96 9.79 -39.93
CA THR A 318 -21.52 9.71 -40.19
C THR A 318 -20.78 10.76 -39.38
N VAL A 319 -19.61 10.40 -38.88
CA VAL A 319 -18.66 11.29 -38.19
C VAL A 319 -17.37 11.24 -38.98
N GLY A 320 -16.78 12.40 -39.29
CA GLY A 320 -15.53 12.48 -40.04
C GLY A 320 -15.65 12.48 -41.56
N ARG A 321 -16.86 12.35 -42.12
CA ARG A 321 -17.10 12.50 -43.57
C ARG A 321 -18.56 12.84 -43.90
N ASN A 322 -18.78 13.42 -45.08
CA ASN A 322 -20.11 13.45 -45.70
C ASN A 322 -20.45 12.08 -46.32
N LYS A 323 -21.74 11.84 -46.57
CA LYS A 323 -22.17 10.57 -47.16
C LYS A 323 -21.81 10.38 -48.64
N ASP A 324 -21.43 11.46 -49.34
CA ASP A 324 -20.90 11.36 -50.71
C ASP A 324 -19.43 10.88 -50.74
N GLY A 325 -18.76 10.76 -49.58
CA GLY A 325 -17.41 10.21 -49.47
C GLY A 325 -16.28 11.12 -49.95
N SER A 326 -16.39 12.43 -49.76
CA SER A 326 -15.44 13.42 -50.30
C SER A 326 -14.94 14.48 -49.31
N GLN A 327 -15.68 14.76 -48.25
CA GLN A 327 -15.42 15.84 -47.27
C GLN A 327 -14.91 15.27 -45.95
N TYR A 328 -13.76 14.60 -46.00
CA TYR A 328 -13.15 13.98 -44.84
C TYR A 328 -12.62 15.02 -43.85
N PHE A 329 -12.81 14.78 -42.55
CA PHE A 329 -12.32 15.64 -41.48
C PHE A 329 -10.87 15.33 -41.15
N ASN A 330 -10.04 16.37 -41.08
CA ASN A 330 -8.65 16.29 -40.64
C ASN A 330 -8.53 16.92 -39.25
N GLY A 331 -8.42 16.11 -38.21
CA GLY A 331 -8.34 16.56 -36.83
C GLY A 331 -8.92 15.57 -35.83
N ALA A 332 -8.90 15.95 -34.55
CA ALA A 332 -9.40 15.12 -33.47
C ALA A 332 -10.78 15.56 -32.95
N ILE A 333 -11.58 14.57 -32.53
CA ILE A 333 -12.92 14.73 -31.95
C ILE A 333 -12.95 14.04 -30.60
N ASP A 334 -13.51 14.74 -29.61
CA ASP A 334 -13.65 14.27 -28.24
C ASP A 334 -15.01 14.68 -27.64
N GLU A 335 -15.55 13.86 -26.72
CA GLU A 335 -16.80 14.10 -25.98
C GLU A 335 -18.00 14.50 -26.88
N MET A 336 -18.23 13.75 -27.96
CA MET A 336 -19.33 14.04 -28.88
C MET A 336 -20.68 13.71 -28.25
N ARG A 337 -21.62 14.66 -28.26
CA ARG A 337 -22.98 14.48 -27.73
C ARG A 337 -24.03 15.03 -28.67
N ILE A 338 -25.19 14.38 -28.67
CA ILE A 338 -26.38 14.83 -29.40
C ILE A 338 -27.60 14.77 -28.49
N TYR A 339 -28.25 15.91 -28.30
CA TYR A 339 -29.54 16.03 -27.63
C TYR A 339 -30.70 15.99 -28.61
N ASN A 340 -31.85 15.45 -28.20
CA ASN A 340 -33.13 15.53 -28.92
C ASN A 340 -33.90 16.83 -28.62
N VAL A 341 -33.24 17.82 -28.06
CA VAL A 341 -33.80 19.15 -27.76
C VAL A 341 -32.77 20.24 -28.10
N ALA A 342 -33.26 21.45 -28.35
CA ALA A 342 -32.41 22.64 -28.34
C ALA A 342 -32.14 23.03 -26.87
N LYS A 343 -30.94 22.72 -26.37
CA LYS A 343 -30.60 22.97 -24.97
C LYS A 343 -30.42 24.48 -24.72
N PRO A 344 -30.84 24.98 -23.55
CA PRO A 344 -30.69 26.39 -23.22
C PRO A 344 -29.21 26.75 -23.05
N VAL A 345 -28.87 28.00 -23.37
CA VAL A 345 -27.47 28.47 -23.40
C VAL A 345 -26.76 28.34 -22.03
N TYR A 346 -27.46 28.54 -20.91
CA TYR A 346 -26.86 28.39 -19.57
C TYR A 346 -26.35 26.95 -19.34
N TRP A 347 -27.10 25.93 -19.79
CA TRP A 347 -26.71 24.53 -19.66
C TRP A 347 -25.43 24.25 -20.46
N LEU A 348 -25.42 24.70 -21.71
CA LEU A 348 -24.31 24.51 -22.63
C LEU A 348 -23.02 25.21 -22.16
N LYS A 349 -23.16 26.37 -21.53
CA LYS A 349 -22.04 27.07 -20.87
C LYS A 349 -21.53 26.32 -19.66
N ASN A 350 -22.42 25.84 -18.79
CA ASN A 350 -22.03 25.06 -17.61
C ASN A 350 -21.25 23.80 -18.03
N GLU A 351 -21.69 23.08 -19.08
CA GLU A 351 -20.94 21.92 -19.60
C GLU A 351 -19.57 22.33 -20.13
N TYR A 352 -19.47 23.39 -20.93
CA TYR A 352 -18.18 23.89 -21.41
C TYR A 352 -17.23 24.25 -20.25
N GLN A 353 -17.69 25.01 -19.27
CA GLN A 353 -16.85 25.47 -18.17
C GLN A 353 -16.40 24.29 -17.28
N ASN A 354 -17.29 23.34 -16.99
CA ASN A 354 -16.95 22.15 -16.22
C ASN A 354 -15.96 21.26 -16.97
N GLN A 355 -16.09 21.10 -18.28
CA GLN A 355 -15.17 20.30 -19.09
C GLN A 355 -13.83 20.98 -19.33
N GLN A 356 -13.80 22.31 -19.41
CA GLN A 356 -12.59 23.08 -19.68
C GLN A 356 -11.61 23.04 -18.49
N ASP A 357 -12.12 23.12 -17.27
CA ASP A 357 -11.34 23.03 -16.03
C ASP A 357 -12.19 22.40 -14.90
N PRO A 358 -12.31 21.06 -14.88
CA PRO A 358 -13.13 20.34 -13.91
C PRO A 358 -12.70 20.60 -12.47
N SER A 359 -11.39 20.68 -12.23
CA SER A 359 -10.80 20.84 -10.90
C SER A 359 -11.22 22.15 -10.23
N SER A 360 -11.50 23.18 -11.02
CA SER A 360 -11.93 24.48 -10.51
C SER A 360 -13.43 24.54 -10.20
N PHE A 361 -14.23 23.55 -10.60
CA PHE A 361 -15.68 23.52 -10.43
C PHE A 361 -16.14 23.11 -9.03
N TYR A 362 -15.23 22.57 -8.22
CA TYR A 362 -15.52 22.11 -6.86
C TYR A 362 -14.27 22.15 -5.99
N SER A 363 -14.49 21.99 -4.69
CA SER A 363 -13.43 21.74 -3.70
C SER A 363 -13.65 20.38 -3.04
N THR A 364 -12.56 19.75 -2.61
CA THR A 364 -12.60 18.49 -1.86
C THR A 364 -12.28 18.73 -0.39
N GLY A 365 -13.08 18.14 0.50
CA GLY A 365 -12.79 18.08 1.93
C GLY A 365 -11.75 17.01 2.28
N ALA A 366 -11.40 16.95 3.56
CA ALA A 366 -10.56 15.90 4.10
C ALA A 366 -11.19 14.51 3.93
N GLU A 367 -10.34 13.48 3.92
CA GLU A 367 -10.80 12.09 4.02
C GLU A 367 -11.49 11.84 5.37
N GLU A 368 -12.62 11.17 5.31
CA GLU A 368 -13.34 10.63 6.45
C GLU A 368 -13.31 9.10 6.36
N SER A 369 -13.24 8.41 7.49
CA SER A 369 -13.27 6.95 7.57
C SER A 369 -14.52 6.46 8.30
N ASN A 370 -15.17 5.42 7.78
CA ASN A 370 -16.29 4.74 8.41
C ASN A 370 -15.77 4.04 9.66
N SER A 371 -16.40 4.27 10.82
CA SER A 371 -15.96 3.65 12.07
C SER A 371 -16.43 2.19 12.18
N SER A 372 -16.09 1.34 11.21
CA SER A 372 -16.11 -0.13 11.39
C SER A 372 -15.14 -0.58 12.49
N TRP A 373 -14.26 0.33 12.93
CA TRP A 373 -13.51 0.24 14.16
C TRP A 373 -14.44 0.21 15.38
N VAL A 374 -14.33 -0.86 16.15
CA VAL A 374 -14.90 -0.93 17.49
C VAL A 374 -13.96 -0.18 18.44
N ILE A 375 -14.43 0.94 18.99
CA ILE A 375 -13.57 1.90 19.71
C ILE A 375 -13.67 1.68 21.22
N PHE A 376 -12.54 1.37 21.85
CA PHE A 376 -12.43 1.32 23.31
C PHE A 376 -12.15 2.71 23.86
N THR A 377 -13.11 3.25 24.59
CA THR A 377 -13.03 4.56 25.27
C THR A 377 -12.50 4.42 26.70
N GLY A 378 -12.62 3.23 27.30
CA GLY A 378 -12.26 2.99 28.71
C GLY A 378 -13.03 3.91 29.66
N ALA A 379 -14.29 4.19 29.34
CA ALA A 379 -15.09 5.20 30.04
C ALA A 379 -15.30 4.90 31.53
N VAL A 380 -15.36 3.63 31.93
CA VAL A 380 -15.60 3.23 33.33
C VAL A 380 -14.47 2.40 33.93
N SER A 381 -13.71 1.65 33.13
CA SER A 381 -12.60 0.82 33.59
C SER A 381 -11.69 0.38 32.42
N SER A 382 -10.66 -0.41 32.72
CA SER A 382 -9.86 -1.07 31.70
C SER A 382 -10.45 -2.40 31.22
N ASN A 383 -11.53 -2.89 31.81
CA ASN A 383 -12.05 -4.22 31.50
C ASN A 383 -12.63 -4.29 30.07
N TRP A 384 -12.02 -5.12 29.22
CA TRP A 384 -12.43 -5.35 27.83
C TRP A 384 -13.86 -5.88 27.71
N ALA A 385 -14.34 -6.66 28.69
CA ALA A 385 -15.65 -7.29 28.64
C ALA A 385 -16.82 -6.33 28.95
N THR A 386 -16.54 -5.18 29.55
CA THR A 386 -17.55 -4.19 29.97
C THR A 386 -18.03 -3.37 28.78
N SER A 387 -19.32 -3.49 28.41
CA SER A 387 -19.89 -2.81 27.22
C SER A 387 -19.75 -1.30 27.27
N THR A 388 -19.90 -0.67 28.43
CA THR A 388 -19.80 0.80 28.59
C THR A 388 -18.40 1.36 28.37
N ASN A 389 -17.36 0.52 28.32
CA ASN A 389 -16.01 0.93 27.91
C ASN A 389 -15.85 1.05 26.38
N TRP A 390 -16.87 0.66 25.62
CA TRP A 390 -16.86 0.73 24.16
C TRP A 390 -17.80 1.83 23.69
N LEU A 391 -17.38 2.54 22.64
CA LEU A 391 -18.23 3.55 22.00
C LEU A 391 -19.56 2.91 21.57
N ASN A 392 -20.67 3.57 21.89
CA ASN A 392 -22.03 3.08 21.64
C ASN A 392 -22.36 1.71 22.27
N SER A 393 -21.59 1.27 23.27
CA SER A 393 -21.73 -0.04 23.92
C SER A 393 -21.56 -1.24 22.98
N VAL A 394 -20.90 -1.06 21.83
CA VAL A 394 -20.63 -2.12 20.86
C VAL A 394 -19.31 -2.81 21.20
N LYS A 395 -19.36 -4.08 21.60
CA LYS A 395 -18.14 -4.87 21.90
C LYS A 395 -17.56 -5.49 20.63
N PRO A 396 -16.23 -5.73 20.58
CA PRO A 396 -15.62 -6.44 19.48
C PRO A 396 -16.06 -7.91 19.47
N VAL A 397 -16.22 -8.45 18.25
CA VAL A 397 -16.40 -9.86 17.95
C VAL A 397 -15.14 -10.41 17.27
N THR A 398 -15.10 -11.72 17.03
CA THR A 398 -13.99 -12.36 16.30
C THR A 398 -13.75 -11.66 14.96
N GLY A 399 -12.51 -11.22 14.72
CA GLY A 399 -12.11 -10.51 13.50
C GLY A 399 -12.46 -9.02 13.47
N SER A 400 -12.98 -8.43 14.56
CA SER A 400 -13.23 -6.98 14.60
C SER A 400 -11.93 -6.17 14.46
N LYS A 401 -12.03 -5.02 13.79
CA LYS A 401 -11.01 -3.96 13.81
C LYS A 401 -11.17 -3.18 15.11
N VAL A 402 -10.12 -3.08 15.94
CA VAL A 402 -10.20 -2.45 17.27
C VAL A 402 -9.30 -1.23 17.38
N ARG A 403 -9.85 -0.12 17.89
CA ARG A 403 -9.10 1.10 18.19
C ARG A 403 -9.16 1.41 19.68
N ILE A 404 -8.02 1.57 20.32
CA ILE A 404 -7.92 2.01 21.72
C ILE A 404 -7.51 3.49 21.73
N LEU A 405 -8.33 4.34 22.35
CA LEU A 405 -8.09 5.78 22.38
C LEU A 405 -6.85 6.17 23.18
N ALA A 406 -6.32 7.37 22.90
CA ALA A 406 -5.08 7.89 23.47
C ALA A 406 -5.09 7.84 25.00
N GLY A 407 -3.99 7.35 25.58
CA GLY A 407 -3.81 7.20 27.02
C GLY A 407 -4.76 6.22 27.71
N LYS A 408 -5.59 5.47 26.96
CA LYS A 408 -6.50 4.47 27.54
C LYS A 408 -5.84 3.11 27.63
N THR A 409 -6.23 2.36 28.65
CA THR A 409 -5.75 1.01 28.88
C THR A 409 -6.91 0.03 28.78
N GLY A 410 -6.84 -0.89 27.81
CA GLY A 410 -7.72 -2.06 27.73
C GLY A 410 -7.03 -3.29 28.31
N ARG A 411 -7.78 -4.15 29.00
CA ARG A 411 -7.33 -5.43 29.52
C ARG A 411 -8.26 -6.55 29.08
N ILE A 412 -7.76 -7.44 28.23
CA ILE A 412 -8.47 -8.63 27.76
C ILE A 412 -8.39 -9.72 28.82
N THR A 413 -9.55 -10.24 29.20
CA THR A 413 -9.70 -11.39 30.10
C THR A 413 -10.79 -12.32 29.55
N GLY A 414 -10.77 -13.59 29.98
CA GLY A 414 -11.75 -14.58 29.54
C GLY A 414 -11.21 -15.52 28.46
N GLY A 415 -11.87 -15.55 27.30
CA GLY A 415 -11.48 -16.39 26.16
C GLY A 415 -10.51 -15.70 25.21
N ASP A 416 -9.85 -16.49 24.37
CA ASP A 416 -8.91 -16.01 23.35
C ASP A 416 -9.59 -15.05 22.36
N VAL A 417 -8.83 -14.08 21.85
CA VAL A 417 -9.34 -13.00 20.99
C VAL A 417 -8.64 -13.00 19.64
N ILE A 418 -9.43 -12.90 18.58
CA ILE A 418 -8.95 -12.73 17.20
C ILE A 418 -9.32 -11.32 16.75
N LEU A 419 -8.33 -10.53 16.35
CA LEU A 419 -8.50 -9.17 15.86
C LEU A 419 -8.24 -9.10 14.36
N GLY A 420 -9.12 -8.42 13.63
CA GLY A 420 -8.98 -8.14 12.20
C GLY A 420 -8.24 -6.84 11.89
N ALA A 421 -7.87 -6.05 12.90
CA ALA A 421 -6.84 -5.01 12.89
C ALA A 421 -6.75 -4.39 14.29
N LEU A 422 -5.65 -3.71 14.60
CA LEU A 422 -5.47 -3.01 15.88
C LEU A 422 -4.88 -1.61 15.67
N VAL A 423 -5.46 -0.60 16.31
CA VAL A 423 -4.86 0.73 16.44
C VAL A 423 -4.76 1.07 17.92
N LEU A 424 -3.54 1.34 18.37
CA LEU A 424 -3.26 1.94 19.67
C LEU A 424 -2.81 3.38 19.46
N GLU A 425 -3.63 4.32 19.90
CA GLU A 425 -3.31 5.75 19.87
C GLU A 425 -2.18 6.13 20.85
N PRO A 426 -1.64 7.37 20.81
CA PRO A 426 -0.52 7.74 21.66
C PRO A 426 -0.75 7.42 23.13
N GLY A 427 0.21 6.73 23.76
CA GLY A 427 0.13 6.29 25.16
C GLY A 427 -0.92 5.22 25.48
N ALA A 428 -1.66 4.70 24.49
CA ALA A 428 -2.67 3.67 24.71
C ALA A 428 -2.03 2.30 24.99
N THR A 429 -2.61 1.53 25.89
CA THR A 429 -2.14 0.18 26.23
C THR A 429 -3.23 -0.85 26.01
N LEU A 430 -2.90 -1.94 25.31
CA LEU A 430 -3.71 -3.15 25.31
C LEU A 430 -2.94 -4.24 26.05
N SER A 431 -3.46 -4.69 27.18
CA SER A 431 -2.93 -5.82 27.93
C SER A 431 -3.82 -7.05 27.73
N SER A 432 -3.23 -8.25 27.70
CA SER A 432 -3.99 -9.49 27.51
C SER A 432 -3.58 -10.60 28.47
N GLY A 433 -4.55 -11.11 29.22
CA GLY A 433 -4.43 -12.34 30.02
C GLY A 433 -4.81 -13.62 29.26
N VAL A 434 -5.04 -13.52 27.94
CA VAL A 434 -5.49 -14.60 27.04
C VAL A 434 -4.64 -14.62 25.78
N ASN A 435 -4.75 -15.65 24.94
CA ASN A 435 -4.07 -15.63 23.65
C ASN A 435 -4.75 -14.62 22.72
N VAL A 436 -3.94 -13.94 21.91
CA VAL A 436 -4.41 -12.95 20.94
C VAL A 436 -3.88 -13.34 19.57
N GLN A 437 -4.77 -13.39 18.59
CA GLN A 437 -4.41 -13.54 17.19
C GLN A 437 -4.66 -12.22 16.46
N LEU A 438 -3.63 -11.73 15.76
CA LEU A 438 -3.74 -10.63 14.81
C LEU A 438 -3.80 -11.22 13.40
N ASN A 439 -4.91 -10.99 12.71
CA ASN A 439 -5.07 -11.40 11.31
C ASN A 439 -4.66 -10.30 10.33
N CYS A 440 -4.48 -9.08 10.81
CA CYS A 440 -4.16 -7.91 10.01
C CYS A 440 -3.45 -6.84 10.83
N ASN A 441 -3.27 -5.67 10.22
CA ASN A 441 -2.29 -4.69 10.66
C ASN A 441 -2.55 -4.17 12.07
N ALA A 442 -1.45 -3.98 12.80
CA ALA A 442 -1.45 -3.32 14.09
C ALA A 442 -0.59 -2.05 14.01
N LYS A 443 -1.18 -0.90 14.31
CA LYS A 443 -0.49 0.39 14.38
C LYS A 443 -0.40 0.85 15.82
N LEU A 444 0.82 1.01 16.32
CA LEU A 444 1.11 1.44 17.69
C LEU A 444 1.78 2.82 17.65
N ALA A 445 1.06 3.84 18.10
CA ALA A 445 1.61 5.19 18.18
C ALA A 445 2.67 5.34 19.28
N ALA A 446 3.30 6.52 19.37
CA ALA A 446 4.32 6.78 20.38
C ALA A 446 3.82 6.52 21.80
N GLY A 447 4.61 5.79 22.59
CA GLY A 447 4.27 5.40 23.96
C GLY A 447 3.16 4.35 24.07
N ALA A 448 2.60 3.86 22.96
CA ALA A 448 1.59 2.82 22.98
C ALA A 448 2.23 1.43 23.17
N ALA A 449 1.48 0.50 23.78
CA ALA A 449 1.98 -0.84 24.05
C ALA A 449 0.91 -1.94 23.90
N LEU A 450 1.28 -3.05 23.24
CA LEU A 450 0.58 -4.34 23.34
C LEU A 450 1.37 -5.24 24.29
N ASN A 451 0.78 -5.61 25.42
CA ASN A 451 1.43 -6.38 26.48
C ASN A 451 0.69 -7.71 26.71
N MET A 452 1.35 -8.82 26.42
CA MET A 452 0.83 -10.15 26.73
C MET A 452 1.32 -10.59 28.12
N ASP A 453 0.41 -11.09 28.96
CA ASP A 453 0.79 -11.72 30.22
C ASP A 453 1.68 -12.95 29.96
N SER A 454 2.51 -13.32 30.94
CA SER A 454 3.41 -14.48 30.81
C SER A 454 2.64 -15.76 30.51
N GLY A 455 3.11 -16.54 29.54
CA GLY A 455 2.45 -17.79 29.12
C GLY A 455 1.29 -17.60 28.15
N LYS A 456 1.09 -16.39 27.61
CA LYS A 456 0.08 -16.10 26.59
C LYS A 456 0.72 -15.91 25.23
N LEU A 457 0.07 -16.49 24.22
CA LEU A 457 0.52 -16.47 22.84
C LEU A 457 -0.01 -15.23 22.12
N LEU A 458 0.89 -14.51 21.45
CA LEU A 458 0.54 -13.61 20.35
C LEU A 458 0.75 -14.37 19.04
N SER A 459 -0.31 -14.58 18.27
CA SER A 459 -0.25 -15.25 16.96
C SER A 459 -0.45 -14.24 15.83
N LEU A 460 0.41 -14.29 14.82
CA LEU A 460 0.34 -13.46 13.61
C LEU A 460 -0.10 -14.33 12.44
N GLY A 461 -1.35 -14.15 12.01
CA GLY A 461 -2.04 -15.05 11.06
C GLY A 461 -2.45 -14.41 9.73
N GLY A 462 -2.04 -13.17 9.46
CA GLY A 462 -2.39 -12.44 8.25
C GLY A 462 -1.43 -12.66 7.08
N ASN A 463 -1.88 -12.32 5.87
CA ASN A 463 -1.01 -12.15 4.70
C ASN A 463 -0.83 -10.65 4.41
N GLY A 464 0.42 -10.17 4.37
CA GLY A 464 0.72 -8.74 4.28
C GLY A 464 0.46 -8.02 5.61
N LEU A 465 0.52 -8.75 6.73
CA LEU A 465 0.32 -8.18 8.06
C LEU A 465 1.53 -7.33 8.43
N SER A 466 1.30 -6.06 8.79
CA SER A 466 2.33 -5.17 9.32
C SER A 466 2.05 -4.78 10.78
N LEU A 467 3.08 -4.90 11.62
CA LEU A 467 3.13 -4.30 12.95
C LEU A 467 3.96 -3.02 12.84
N SER A 468 3.33 -1.84 12.93
CA SER A 468 3.98 -0.57 12.58
C SER A 468 3.81 0.52 13.65
N GLY A 469 4.69 1.52 13.61
CA GLY A 469 4.65 2.70 14.46
C GLY A 469 5.74 2.72 15.54
N ALA A 470 5.68 3.74 16.41
CA ALA A 470 6.70 4.03 17.42
C ALA A 470 6.42 3.39 18.79
N GLY A 471 5.32 2.64 18.92
CA GLY A 471 5.01 1.87 20.13
C GLY A 471 5.78 0.55 20.22
N SER A 472 5.42 -0.26 21.21
CA SER A 472 6.09 -1.55 21.46
C SER A 472 5.11 -2.70 21.65
N ILE A 473 5.54 -3.90 21.27
CA ILE A 473 4.84 -5.16 21.52
C ILE A 473 5.72 -5.98 22.44
N ASN A 474 5.19 -6.37 23.59
CA ASN A 474 5.87 -7.18 24.59
C ASN A 474 5.10 -8.49 24.76
N THR A 475 5.72 -9.61 24.40
CA THR A 475 5.11 -10.93 24.52
C THR A 475 6.08 -11.96 25.06
N GLY A 476 5.58 -12.97 25.77
CA GLY A 476 6.38 -14.15 26.09
C GLY A 476 6.57 -15.02 24.86
N GLU A 477 5.48 -15.27 24.15
CA GLU A 477 5.37 -16.30 23.13
C GLU A 477 4.81 -15.64 21.87
N LEU A 478 5.58 -15.66 20.78
CA LEU A 478 5.17 -15.15 19.47
C LEU A 478 5.13 -16.30 18.47
N GLU A 479 4.02 -16.47 17.77
CA GLU A 479 3.91 -17.40 16.66
C GLU A 479 3.62 -16.66 15.35
N VAL A 480 4.37 -16.99 14.31
CA VAL A 480 4.04 -16.65 12.93
C VAL A 480 3.40 -17.87 12.28
N ASN A 481 2.10 -17.78 12.04
CA ASN A 481 1.28 -18.84 11.43
C ASN A 481 0.40 -18.24 10.33
N ALA A 482 1.07 -17.68 9.31
CA ALA A 482 0.41 -17.03 8.19
C ALA A 482 -0.32 -18.06 7.29
N PRO A 483 -1.21 -17.64 6.37
CA PRO A 483 -2.02 -18.55 5.57
C PRO A 483 -1.22 -19.46 4.63
N GLY A 484 -0.09 -18.96 4.09
CA GLY A 484 0.79 -19.67 3.17
C GLY A 484 2.28 -19.39 3.40
N PRO A 485 3.19 -20.19 2.81
CA PRO A 485 4.64 -20.00 2.98
C PRO A 485 5.18 -18.67 2.44
N SER A 486 4.55 -18.14 1.39
CA SER A 486 4.87 -16.83 0.80
C SER A 486 4.13 -15.68 1.47
N SER A 487 3.30 -15.93 2.47
CA SER A 487 2.59 -14.87 3.19
C SER A 487 3.56 -14.09 4.05
N GLU A 488 3.55 -12.78 3.88
CA GLU A 488 4.50 -11.89 4.57
C GLU A 488 3.92 -11.33 5.87
N VAL A 489 4.78 -11.30 6.89
CA VAL A 489 4.56 -10.61 8.16
C VAL A 489 5.71 -9.65 8.38
N VAL A 490 5.42 -8.36 8.53
CA VAL A 490 6.42 -7.29 8.59
C VAL A 490 6.41 -6.64 9.97
N LEU A 491 7.60 -6.49 10.56
CA LEU A 491 7.80 -5.80 11.84
C LEU A 491 8.47 -4.44 11.60
N ASP A 492 7.69 -3.36 11.67
CA ASP A 492 8.15 -1.97 11.62
C ASP A 492 7.97 -1.24 12.97
N ALA A 493 7.42 -1.92 13.97
CA ALA A 493 7.38 -1.53 15.38
C ALA A 493 8.20 -2.50 16.23
N GLU A 494 8.72 -2.01 17.36
CA GLU A 494 9.50 -2.82 18.31
C GLU A 494 8.70 -4.02 18.83
N VAL A 495 9.25 -5.23 18.66
CA VAL A 495 8.70 -6.48 19.19
C VAL A 495 9.72 -7.14 20.10
N LYS A 496 9.36 -7.35 21.36
CA LYS A 496 10.20 -7.96 22.38
C LYS A 496 9.59 -9.28 22.84
N ILE A 497 10.38 -10.35 22.73
CA ILE A 497 9.99 -11.71 23.08
C ILE A 497 10.77 -12.15 24.32
N SER A 498 10.11 -12.68 25.35
CA SER A 498 10.79 -13.14 26.58
C SER A 498 10.90 -14.66 26.74
N LYS A 499 10.19 -15.48 25.93
CA LYS A 499 10.31 -16.94 25.96
C LYS A 499 10.62 -17.57 24.62
N TYR A 500 9.73 -17.50 23.63
CA TYR A 500 10.02 -18.12 22.34
C TYR A 500 9.35 -17.47 21.13
N LEU A 501 10.08 -17.51 20.01
CA LEU A 501 9.56 -17.28 18.67
C LEU A 501 9.31 -18.63 18.01
N LYS A 502 8.08 -18.86 17.55
CA LYS A 502 7.69 -20.01 16.74
C LYS A 502 7.37 -19.57 15.32
N LEU A 503 8.04 -20.15 14.34
CA LEU A 503 7.77 -19.92 12.93
C LEU A 503 7.10 -21.17 12.36
N THR A 504 5.77 -21.16 12.29
CA THR A 504 4.96 -22.29 11.80
C THR A 504 4.74 -22.18 10.29
N LYS A 505 4.41 -20.99 9.79
CA LYS A 505 4.19 -20.75 8.36
C LYS A 505 4.33 -19.27 8.00
N GLY A 506 4.97 -18.95 6.87
CA GLY A 506 5.11 -17.60 6.33
C GLY A 506 6.51 -17.00 6.44
N LEU A 507 6.71 -15.83 5.84
CA LEU A 507 7.94 -15.06 5.85
C LEU A 507 7.86 -13.92 6.88
N LEU A 508 8.65 -14.01 7.95
CA LEU A 508 8.82 -12.93 8.92
C LEU A 508 9.94 -11.97 8.48
N LYS A 509 9.58 -10.73 8.16
CA LYS A 509 10.52 -9.63 7.91
C LYS A 509 10.69 -8.81 9.19
N THR A 510 11.84 -8.91 9.83
CA THR A 510 12.06 -8.33 11.17
C THR A 510 12.45 -6.86 11.13
N ASN A 511 13.03 -6.37 10.03
CA ASN A 511 13.52 -4.99 9.83
C ASN A 511 14.31 -4.41 11.02
N GLY A 512 15.07 -5.24 11.76
CA GLY A 512 15.80 -4.80 12.96
C GLY A 512 14.91 -4.43 14.14
N LYS A 513 13.63 -4.83 14.14
CA LYS A 513 12.64 -4.53 15.19
C LYS A 513 12.32 -5.70 16.11
N LEU A 514 12.94 -6.85 15.88
CA LEU A 514 12.75 -8.03 16.72
C LEU A 514 13.86 -8.13 17.76
N THR A 515 13.48 -8.20 19.03
CA THR A 515 14.40 -8.47 20.15
C THR A 515 14.00 -9.74 20.90
N LEU A 516 14.92 -10.71 20.99
CA LEU A 516 14.84 -11.86 21.88
C LEU A 516 15.51 -11.49 23.21
N LEU A 517 14.72 -11.38 24.28
CA LEU A 517 15.18 -10.88 25.58
C LEU A 517 15.92 -11.96 26.39
N SER A 518 16.83 -11.51 27.24
CA SER A 518 17.51 -12.37 28.22
C SER A 518 17.68 -11.61 29.53
N SER A 519 16.97 -12.06 30.56
CA SER A 519 16.95 -11.45 31.90
C SER A 519 17.70 -12.27 32.95
N SER A 520 17.90 -13.57 32.70
CA SER A 520 18.69 -14.48 33.52
C SER A 520 19.11 -15.71 32.70
N GLN A 521 19.97 -16.58 33.24
CA GLN A 521 20.30 -17.88 32.66
C GLN A 521 19.12 -18.83 32.47
N SER A 522 18.00 -18.61 33.17
CA SER A 522 16.77 -19.40 33.07
C SER A 522 15.64 -18.68 32.33
N SER A 523 15.82 -17.39 32.01
CA SER A 523 14.84 -16.56 31.32
C SER A 523 15.50 -15.89 30.13
N THR A 524 15.74 -16.70 29.11
CA THR A 524 16.31 -16.30 27.82
C THR A 524 15.39 -16.77 26.71
N ALA A 525 15.00 -15.85 25.84
CA ALA A 525 14.15 -16.15 24.71
C ALA A 525 14.89 -17.02 23.68
N ALA A 526 14.16 -17.93 23.03
CA ALA A 526 14.69 -18.85 22.04
C ALA A 526 13.87 -18.86 20.75
N VAL A 527 14.48 -19.27 19.65
CA VAL A 527 13.75 -19.60 18.42
C VAL A 527 13.44 -21.09 18.42
N LEU A 528 12.17 -21.49 18.28
CA LEU A 528 11.82 -22.90 18.18
C LEU A 528 12.36 -23.52 16.88
N PRO A 529 12.54 -24.85 16.82
CA PRO A 529 12.94 -25.55 15.59
C PRO A 529 12.07 -25.16 14.39
N ILE A 530 12.73 -24.86 13.26
CA ILE A 530 12.09 -24.64 11.96
C ILE A 530 12.27 -25.92 11.15
N LEU A 531 11.35 -26.87 11.34
CA LEU A 531 11.48 -28.23 10.78
C LEU A 531 11.21 -28.28 9.27
N ASP A 532 10.38 -27.38 8.76
CA ASP A 532 10.12 -27.23 7.33
C ASP A 532 10.60 -25.87 6.84
N GLY A 533 11.84 -25.83 6.36
CA GLY A 533 12.46 -24.64 5.79
C GLY A 533 11.81 -24.15 4.51
N ASN A 534 10.81 -24.84 3.95
CA ASN A 534 10.01 -24.35 2.83
C ASN A 534 8.71 -23.69 3.28
N ALA A 535 8.26 -23.95 4.52
CA ALA A 535 7.00 -23.43 5.05
C ALA A 535 7.16 -22.11 5.79
N ALA A 536 8.33 -21.87 6.41
CA ALA A 536 8.56 -20.70 7.24
C ALA A 536 9.97 -20.13 7.09
N PHE A 537 10.05 -18.80 7.04
CA PHE A 537 11.28 -18.06 6.79
C PHE A 537 11.38 -16.85 7.70
N VAL A 538 12.62 -16.42 7.99
CA VAL A 538 12.90 -15.17 8.69
C VAL A 538 14.00 -14.41 7.97
N THR A 539 13.82 -13.10 7.83
CA THR A 539 14.79 -12.21 7.20
C THR A 539 14.86 -10.87 7.92
N GLY A 540 15.98 -10.18 7.76
CA GLY A 540 16.32 -8.95 8.49
C GLY A 540 17.12 -9.24 9.76
N ASP A 541 17.66 -8.16 10.34
CA ASP A 541 18.42 -8.25 11.57
C ASP A 541 17.50 -8.50 12.77
N VAL A 542 18.03 -9.25 13.73
CA VAL A 542 17.40 -9.58 15.01
C VAL A 542 18.38 -9.23 16.12
N HIS A 543 17.85 -8.65 17.20
CA HIS A 543 18.59 -8.40 18.43
C HIS A 543 18.42 -9.61 19.37
N VAL A 544 19.48 -10.40 19.55
CA VAL A 544 19.45 -11.56 20.45
C VAL A 544 20.23 -11.23 21.71
N GLN A 545 19.58 -11.29 22.86
CA GLN A 545 20.22 -11.04 24.14
C GLN A 545 20.79 -12.33 24.75
N SER A 546 21.95 -12.21 25.40
CA SER A 546 22.55 -13.28 26.20
C SER A 546 22.96 -12.73 27.56
N PHE A 547 22.41 -13.32 28.62
CA PHE A 547 22.72 -12.96 29.99
C PHE A 547 24.07 -13.54 30.43
N ILE A 548 24.89 -12.69 31.02
CA ILE A 548 26.21 -13.02 31.54
C ILE A 548 26.19 -12.83 33.06
N GLU A 549 26.41 -13.92 33.80
CA GLU A 549 26.39 -13.89 35.26
C GLU A 549 27.55 -13.08 35.85
N GLY A 550 27.35 -12.55 37.05
CA GLY A 550 28.32 -11.74 37.80
C GLY A 550 27.99 -11.75 39.29
N ASN A 551 28.59 -10.84 40.06
CA ASN A 551 28.49 -10.79 41.53
C ASN A 551 28.83 -12.12 42.20
N PHE A 552 29.87 -12.80 41.71
CA PHE A 552 30.31 -14.05 42.34
C PHE A 552 30.89 -13.79 43.74
N PRO A 553 30.68 -14.72 44.70
CA PRO A 553 31.27 -14.60 46.02
C PRO A 553 32.79 -14.84 45.98
N GLU A 554 33.52 -14.16 46.87
CA GLU A 554 34.95 -14.39 47.10
C GLU A 554 35.25 -15.89 47.34
N PRO A 555 36.35 -16.45 46.79
CA PRO A 555 37.43 -15.77 46.08
C PRO A 555 37.18 -15.52 44.57
N SER A 556 35.99 -15.88 44.07
CA SER A 556 35.64 -15.68 42.65
C SER A 556 35.18 -14.25 42.42
N SER A 557 35.59 -13.66 41.31
CA SER A 557 35.42 -12.21 41.09
C SER A 557 34.51 -11.85 39.93
N GLY A 558 33.79 -12.80 39.28
CA GLY A 558 32.94 -12.58 38.09
C GLY A 558 33.68 -12.09 36.82
N ARG A 559 34.88 -11.55 37.03
CA ARG A 559 35.87 -11.08 36.10
C ARG A 559 36.78 -12.24 35.73
N GLY A 560 36.91 -12.50 34.44
CA GLY A 560 37.71 -13.61 33.97
C GLY A 560 37.38 -14.00 32.55
N TRP A 561 38.03 -15.05 32.09
CA TRP A 561 37.79 -15.59 30.77
C TRP A 561 36.45 -16.32 30.68
N ARG A 562 35.84 -16.33 29.49
CA ARG A 562 34.60 -17.03 29.17
C ARG A 562 34.70 -17.60 27.77
N LEU A 563 34.04 -18.74 27.54
CA LEU A 563 33.83 -19.27 26.19
C LEU A 563 32.49 -18.75 25.67
N LEU A 564 32.53 -17.92 24.65
CA LEU A 564 31.36 -17.30 24.04
C LEU A 564 31.34 -17.56 22.54
N SER A 565 30.19 -17.33 21.93
CA SER A 565 29.98 -17.40 20.48
C SER A 565 28.90 -16.39 20.08
N SER A 566 28.42 -16.45 18.85
CA SER A 566 27.31 -15.61 18.39
C SER A 566 26.11 -16.45 17.97
N PRO A 567 24.90 -16.13 18.47
CA PRO A 567 23.65 -16.73 18.00
C PRO A 567 23.11 -16.12 16.69
N VAL A 568 23.81 -15.13 16.13
CA VAL A 568 23.47 -14.45 14.87
C VAL A 568 24.66 -14.41 13.93
N MET A 569 24.38 -14.31 12.63
CA MET A 569 25.36 -14.14 11.57
C MET A 569 25.39 -12.70 11.06
N LYS A 570 26.54 -12.31 10.53
CA LYS A 570 26.69 -11.08 9.76
C LYS A 570 26.01 -11.25 8.39
N GLU A 571 25.34 -10.22 7.91
CA GLU A 571 24.73 -10.22 6.58
C GLU A 571 25.75 -10.58 5.48
N GLY A 572 25.35 -11.49 4.59
CA GLY A 572 26.15 -11.92 3.43
C GLY A 572 27.32 -12.87 3.76
N SER A 573 27.41 -13.39 5.00
CA SER A 573 28.51 -14.26 5.42
C SER A 573 28.05 -15.39 6.34
N ASN A 574 28.65 -16.57 6.23
CA ASN A 574 28.52 -17.67 7.20
C ASN A 574 29.46 -17.48 8.41
N ALA A 575 29.48 -16.26 8.96
CA ALA A 575 30.36 -15.85 10.05
C ALA A 575 29.70 -14.75 10.88
N TYR A 576 30.18 -14.55 12.09
CA TYR A 576 29.77 -13.45 12.97
C TYR A 576 30.92 -12.47 13.20
N ASP A 577 30.58 -11.21 13.45
CA ASP A 577 31.55 -10.19 13.87
C ASP A 577 31.61 -10.06 15.40
N LEU A 578 32.61 -9.35 15.90
CA LEU A 578 32.87 -9.23 17.34
C LEU A 578 32.22 -7.98 17.96
N LYS A 579 31.34 -7.28 17.23
CA LYS A 579 30.79 -5.99 17.66
C LYS A 579 29.93 -6.11 18.91
N ALA A 580 29.20 -7.20 19.08
CA ALA A 580 28.36 -7.42 20.26
C ALA A 580 29.19 -7.38 21.55
N PHE A 581 30.38 -7.99 21.54
CA PHE A 581 31.31 -7.93 22.68
C PHE A 581 31.80 -6.51 22.91
N LYS A 582 32.26 -5.82 21.86
CA LYS A 582 32.70 -4.42 22.00
C LYS A 582 31.56 -3.49 22.42
N ALA A 583 30.31 -3.75 22.06
CA ALA A 583 29.18 -2.94 22.51
C ALA A 583 28.86 -3.14 23.99
N GLY A 584 29.08 -4.35 24.54
CA GLY A 584 28.71 -4.69 25.92
C GLY A 584 29.85 -4.60 26.95
N ILE A 585 31.09 -4.85 26.55
CA ILE A 585 32.27 -4.91 27.44
C ILE A 585 33.47 -4.21 26.82
N PHE A 586 34.46 -3.83 27.62
CA PHE A 586 35.74 -3.32 27.09
C PHE A 586 36.58 -4.45 26.47
N VAL A 587 36.91 -4.31 25.18
CA VAL A 587 37.71 -5.23 24.40
C VAL A 587 39.03 -4.56 24.04
N THR A 588 40.15 -5.15 24.44
CA THR A 588 41.49 -4.61 24.24
C THR A 588 42.32 -5.57 23.40
N GLY A 589 43.33 -5.06 22.69
CA GLY A 589 44.18 -5.87 21.83
C GLY A 589 45.36 -5.11 21.26
N LEU A 590 46.27 -5.85 20.62
CA LEU A 590 47.46 -5.29 19.98
C LEU A 590 47.04 -4.24 18.93
N GLY A 591 47.78 -3.15 18.84
CA GLY A 591 47.42 -2.00 17.99
C GLY A 591 46.35 -1.06 18.58
N GLY A 592 45.71 -1.42 19.70
CA GLY A 592 44.79 -0.55 20.44
C GLY A 592 43.66 0.01 19.56
N ALA A 593 43.35 1.30 19.72
CA ALA A 593 42.30 1.98 18.97
C ALA A 593 42.48 1.96 17.45
N ALA A 594 43.72 1.90 16.94
CA ALA A 594 43.98 1.84 15.49
C ALA A 594 43.43 0.54 14.85
N ASN A 595 43.41 -0.56 15.61
CA ASN A 595 42.82 -1.83 15.21
C ASN A 595 41.36 -1.95 15.65
N GLY A 596 40.75 -0.83 16.06
CA GLY A 596 39.37 -0.76 16.49
C GLY A 596 39.12 -1.34 17.88
N PHE A 597 40.12 -1.57 18.73
CA PHE A 597 39.90 -1.93 20.14
C PHE A 597 39.55 -0.72 21.01
N ASP A 598 39.17 -0.94 22.26
CA ASP A 598 39.07 0.11 23.28
C ASP A 598 40.45 0.47 23.83
N ASP A 599 40.59 1.71 24.32
CA ASP A 599 41.83 2.21 24.91
C ASP A 599 42.25 1.40 26.14
N SER A 600 43.56 1.14 26.26
CA SER A 600 44.11 0.42 27.40
C SER A 600 45.57 0.81 27.66
N PRO A 601 46.00 0.90 28.93
CA PRO A 601 47.41 1.13 29.26
C PRO A 601 48.35 0.03 28.76
N LYS A 602 47.84 -1.20 28.57
CA LYS A 602 48.66 -2.37 28.20
C LYS A 602 48.34 -2.94 26.82
N ASN A 603 47.19 -2.61 26.22
CA ASN A 603 46.73 -3.15 24.94
C ASN A 603 46.85 -4.69 24.82
N GLY A 604 46.64 -5.40 25.94
CA GLY A 604 46.66 -6.86 25.96
C GLY A 604 45.40 -7.42 25.28
N ALA A 605 45.55 -8.48 24.48
CA ALA A 605 44.44 -9.12 23.79
C ALA A 605 43.44 -9.76 24.77
N THR A 606 42.15 -9.54 24.52
CA THR A 606 41.05 -10.05 25.37
C THR A 606 40.05 -10.92 24.62
N ILE A 607 40.28 -11.15 23.33
CA ILE A 607 39.51 -12.10 22.55
C ILE A 607 40.53 -12.96 21.79
N TYR A 608 40.36 -14.26 21.91
CA TYR A 608 41.16 -15.25 21.21
C TYR A 608 40.26 -16.21 20.45
N THR A 609 40.72 -16.60 19.27
CA THR A 609 40.25 -17.80 18.57
C THR A 609 41.11 -18.98 18.99
N HIS A 610 40.71 -20.19 18.62
CA HIS A 610 41.45 -21.41 18.96
C HIS A 610 41.78 -22.18 17.68
N ASP A 611 43.04 -22.57 17.50
CA ASP A 611 43.53 -23.25 16.30
C ASP A 611 44.28 -24.54 16.66
N GLN A 612 43.73 -25.67 16.21
CA GLN A 612 44.31 -27.00 16.46
C GLN A 612 45.60 -27.28 15.67
N SER A 613 45.92 -26.51 14.63
CA SER A 613 47.17 -26.68 13.88
C SER A 613 48.43 -26.33 14.71
N MET A 614 48.26 -25.46 15.71
CA MET A 614 49.33 -25.00 16.61
C MET A 614 49.83 -26.14 17.53
N PRO A 615 51.15 -26.23 17.81
CA PRO A 615 51.71 -27.19 18.78
C PRO A 615 51.41 -26.80 20.23
N GLY A 616 51.52 -27.77 21.14
CA GLY A 616 51.51 -27.54 22.60
C GLY A 616 50.19 -27.83 23.31
N THR A 617 50.09 -27.36 24.56
CA THR A 617 48.93 -27.53 25.44
C THR A 617 47.73 -26.68 24.99
N LEU A 618 46.55 -26.93 25.55
CA LEU A 618 45.32 -26.18 25.23
C LEU A 618 45.51 -24.66 25.34
N ASN A 619 46.26 -24.20 26.35
CA ASN A 619 46.50 -22.78 26.59
C ASN A 619 47.46 -22.14 25.57
N GLN A 620 48.23 -22.93 24.84
CA GLN A 620 49.18 -22.47 23.82
C GLN A 620 48.55 -22.40 22.42
N LYS A 621 47.32 -22.93 22.25
CA LYS A 621 46.59 -22.99 20.97
C LYS A 621 45.59 -21.83 20.76
N TYR A 622 45.67 -20.79 21.59
CA TYR A 622 44.86 -19.58 21.45
C TYR A 622 45.56 -18.52 20.58
N ILE A 623 44.84 -17.98 19.60
CA ILE A 623 45.33 -16.93 18.69
C ILE A 623 44.59 -15.62 19.00
N PRO A 624 45.30 -14.54 19.39
CA PRO A 624 44.65 -13.26 19.66
C PRO A 624 44.03 -12.70 18.38
N VAL A 625 42.83 -12.13 18.51
CA VAL A 625 42.22 -11.38 17.41
C VAL A 625 43.09 -10.15 17.10
N ALA A 626 43.42 -9.94 15.82
CA ALA A 626 44.31 -8.88 15.37
C ALA A 626 43.62 -7.49 15.36
N ASP A 627 42.34 -7.45 15.01
CA ASP A 627 41.53 -6.23 14.93
C ASP A 627 40.02 -6.53 15.05
N MET A 628 39.22 -5.50 15.29
CA MET A 628 37.77 -5.63 15.48
C MET A 628 36.94 -5.80 14.19
N GLN A 629 37.58 -5.84 13.01
CA GLN A 629 36.95 -6.22 11.74
C GLN A 629 36.98 -7.73 11.52
N ALA A 630 37.76 -8.46 12.33
CA ALA A 630 37.82 -9.91 12.29
C ALA A 630 36.43 -10.55 12.38
N ILE A 631 36.24 -11.60 11.59
CA ILE A 631 35.04 -12.43 11.55
C ILE A 631 35.38 -13.85 11.99
N VAL A 632 34.44 -14.49 12.67
CA VAL A 632 34.58 -15.87 13.16
C VAL A 632 33.50 -16.72 12.48
N PRO A 633 33.85 -17.86 11.84
CA PRO A 633 32.87 -18.73 11.23
C PRO A 633 31.78 -19.13 12.22
N ILE A 634 30.52 -19.15 11.76
CA ILE A 634 29.40 -19.58 12.61
C ILE A 634 29.63 -21.04 13.07
N GLY A 635 29.24 -21.37 14.30
CA GLY A 635 29.53 -22.66 14.91
C GLY A 635 30.92 -22.80 15.55
N ARG A 636 31.80 -21.79 15.41
CA ARG A 636 33.03 -21.67 16.20
C ARG A 636 32.81 -20.76 17.41
N GLY A 637 33.55 -21.02 18.47
CA GLY A 637 33.56 -20.17 19.67
C GLY A 637 34.80 -19.28 19.75
N VAL A 638 34.78 -18.35 20.69
CA VAL A 638 35.88 -17.46 21.06
C VAL A 638 36.09 -17.48 22.58
N TYR A 639 37.33 -17.24 22.99
CA TYR A 639 37.69 -17.07 24.40
C TYR A 639 37.80 -15.58 24.71
N VAL A 640 36.92 -15.09 25.58
CA VAL A 640 36.70 -13.66 25.82
C VAL A 640 36.96 -13.32 27.28
N TYR A 641 37.78 -12.31 27.55
CA TYR A 641 37.99 -11.81 28.90
C TYR A 641 36.88 -10.83 29.29
N SER A 642 35.94 -11.31 30.10
CA SER A 642 34.85 -10.51 30.64
C SER A 642 35.32 -9.67 31.82
N ARG A 643 35.20 -8.35 31.67
CA ARG A 643 35.52 -7.37 32.72
C ARG A 643 34.31 -6.85 33.48
N GLY A 644 33.11 -7.15 32.98
CA GLY A 644 31.86 -6.52 33.38
C GLY A 644 31.30 -5.60 32.30
N SER A 645 30.07 -5.13 32.52
CA SER A 645 29.41 -4.18 31.63
C SER A 645 30.21 -2.89 31.52
N ARG A 646 30.41 -2.41 30.28
CA ARG A 646 30.97 -1.08 30.03
C ARG A 646 30.06 0.06 30.46
N PHE A 647 28.78 -0.22 30.71
CA PHE A 647 27.77 0.76 31.13
C PHE A 647 27.70 0.91 32.66
N ALA A 648 28.51 0.17 33.42
CA ALA A 648 28.60 0.39 34.86
C ALA A 648 29.17 1.79 35.17
N PRO A 649 28.78 2.42 36.29
CA PRO A 649 29.36 3.70 36.70
C PRO A 649 30.89 3.62 36.78
N ASN A 650 31.60 4.59 36.19
CA ASN A 650 33.06 4.63 36.14
C ASN A 650 33.73 3.36 35.57
N ALA A 651 33.03 2.58 34.74
CA ALA A 651 33.50 1.26 34.30
C ALA A 651 34.92 1.28 33.69
N PHE A 652 35.27 2.30 32.90
CA PHE A 652 36.61 2.39 32.32
C PHE A 652 37.70 2.49 33.39
N ARG A 653 37.53 3.38 34.38
CA ARG A 653 38.46 3.52 35.50
C ARG A 653 38.56 2.22 36.30
N ASP A 654 37.41 1.68 36.69
CA ASP A 654 37.29 0.59 37.67
C ASP A 654 37.53 -0.80 37.08
N GLN A 655 37.44 -0.96 35.76
CA GLN A 655 37.63 -2.24 35.08
C GLN A 655 38.90 -2.29 34.21
N VAL A 656 39.48 -1.15 33.83
CA VAL A 656 40.63 -1.07 32.91
C VAL A 656 41.86 -0.40 33.53
N GLN A 657 41.70 0.71 34.26
CA GLN A 657 42.83 1.57 34.62
C GLN A 657 43.41 1.33 36.02
N VAL A 658 42.57 1.31 37.06
CA VAL A 658 43.02 1.41 38.46
C VAL A 658 42.67 0.15 39.25
N GLN A 659 43.63 -0.36 40.02
CA GLN A 659 43.42 -1.48 40.95
C GLN A 659 43.02 -0.96 42.35
N PRO A 660 42.25 -1.73 43.14
CA PRO A 660 41.66 -3.04 42.81
C PRO A 660 40.50 -2.91 41.83
N PHE A 661 40.44 -3.83 40.85
CA PHE A 661 39.35 -3.85 39.87
C PHE A 661 38.04 -4.34 40.52
N SER A 662 36.90 -3.81 40.08
CA SER A 662 35.60 -4.20 40.63
C SER A 662 35.17 -5.61 40.20
N ASN A 663 34.51 -6.33 41.12
CA ASN A 663 33.74 -7.54 40.82
C ASN A 663 32.50 -7.11 40.01
N PRO A 664 32.29 -7.61 38.78
CA PRO A 664 31.26 -7.10 37.91
C PRO A 664 29.89 -7.69 38.24
N ALA A 665 28.87 -6.83 38.26
CA ALA A 665 27.48 -7.25 38.28
C ALA A 665 27.09 -8.02 37.00
N PRO A 666 26.03 -8.84 37.05
CA PRO A 666 25.49 -9.47 35.85
C PRO A 666 25.12 -8.43 34.78
N TYR A 667 25.26 -8.81 33.52
CA TYR A 667 24.97 -7.93 32.39
C TYR A 667 24.48 -8.72 31.18
N THR A 668 23.92 -8.02 30.20
CA THR A 668 23.38 -8.63 28.99
C THR A 668 24.16 -8.16 27.77
N LEU A 669 24.65 -9.12 26.98
CA LEU A 669 25.18 -8.84 25.65
C LEU A 669 24.02 -8.84 24.64
N THR A 670 24.02 -7.89 23.71
CA THR A 670 23.04 -7.84 22.61
C THR A 670 23.75 -8.08 21.28
N TYR A 671 23.49 -9.24 20.68
CA TYR A 671 23.98 -9.59 19.36
C TYR A 671 22.99 -9.06 18.31
N THR A 672 23.48 -8.44 17.24
CA THR A 672 22.63 -7.92 16.15
C THR A 672 23.08 -8.54 14.84
N GLY A 673 22.17 -9.19 14.13
CA GLY A 673 22.43 -9.81 12.84
C GLY A 673 21.32 -10.76 12.41
N LYS A 674 21.55 -11.53 11.36
CA LYS A 674 20.57 -12.52 10.85
C LYS A 674 20.60 -13.79 11.68
N LEU A 675 19.43 -14.39 11.90
CA LEU A 675 19.35 -15.71 12.52
C LEU A 675 19.96 -16.78 11.60
N PHE A 676 20.73 -17.71 12.16
CA PHE A 676 21.07 -18.94 11.45
C PHE A 676 19.90 -19.92 11.56
N VAL A 677 19.48 -20.45 10.41
CA VAL A 677 18.38 -21.41 10.26
C VAL A 677 18.87 -22.58 9.42
N GLY A 678 18.51 -23.79 9.83
CA GLY A 678 18.90 -25.03 9.19
C GLY A 678 20.07 -25.72 9.88
N ASP A 679 20.70 -26.65 9.18
CA ASP A 679 21.74 -27.50 9.74
C ASP A 679 23.14 -26.95 9.42
N LEU A 680 24.06 -27.09 10.37
CA LEU A 680 25.47 -26.67 10.22
C LEU A 680 26.39 -27.83 10.56
N THR A 681 27.30 -28.19 9.65
CA THR A 681 28.38 -29.14 9.96
C THR A 681 29.69 -28.38 10.16
N VAL A 682 30.28 -28.52 11.34
CA VAL A 682 31.57 -27.90 11.69
C VAL A 682 32.66 -28.97 11.74
N PRO A 683 33.71 -28.87 10.89
CA PRO A 683 34.83 -29.79 10.94
C PRO A 683 35.69 -29.53 12.18
N VAL A 684 36.16 -30.60 12.82
CA VAL A 684 37.04 -30.54 13.98
C VAL A 684 38.28 -31.37 13.73
N PHE A 685 39.42 -30.93 14.27
CA PHE A 685 40.73 -31.47 13.91
C PHE A 685 41.49 -32.00 15.12
N ASN A 686 42.37 -32.96 14.87
CA ASN A 686 43.34 -33.47 15.83
C ASN A 686 44.71 -33.51 15.15
N LYS A 687 45.68 -32.79 15.72
CA LYS A 687 47.07 -32.85 15.26
C LYS A 687 47.67 -34.23 15.44
N ASN A 688 47.18 -35.00 16.43
CA ASN A 688 47.58 -36.37 16.73
C ASN A 688 49.09 -36.51 16.99
N ALA A 689 49.71 -35.49 17.61
CA ALA A 689 51.11 -35.49 18.03
C ALA A 689 51.29 -36.06 19.46
N GLY A 690 50.19 -36.31 20.17
CA GLY A 690 50.21 -36.86 21.53
C GLY A 690 50.33 -35.80 22.63
N GLU A 691 50.25 -34.52 22.26
CA GLU A 691 50.33 -33.40 23.19
C GLU A 691 49.02 -33.21 23.97
N GLU A 692 49.09 -32.62 25.16
CA GLU A 692 47.93 -32.45 26.06
C GLU A 692 46.75 -31.70 25.40
N GLY A 693 47.05 -30.73 24.52
CA GLY A 693 46.06 -29.91 23.82
C GLY A 693 45.50 -30.53 22.54
N ASP A 694 45.97 -31.70 22.12
CA ASP A 694 45.58 -32.28 20.84
C ASP A 694 44.11 -32.74 20.81
N GLY A 695 43.43 -32.41 19.72
CA GLY A 695 42.04 -32.80 19.46
C GLY A 695 40.97 -31.87 20.03
N PHE A 696 41.32 -30.93 20.92
CA PHE A 696 40.36 -29.99 21.51
C PHE A 696 39.94 -28.88 20.55
N ASN A 697 38.66 -28.80 20.20
CA ASN A 697 38.15 -27.78 19.28
C ASN A 697 37.15 -26.89 20.01
N LEU A 698 37.36 -25.57 19.95
CA LEU A 698 36.41 -24.59 20.46
C LEU A 698 35.27 -24.38 19.46
N LEU A 699 34.11 -24.88 19.83
CA LEU A 699 32.87 -24.70 19.09
C LEU A 699 31.99 -23.66 19.76
N GLY A 700 31.00 -23.18 19.03
CA GLY A 700 30.02 -22.21 19.49
C GLY A 700 28.61 -22.65 19.10
N ASN A 701 27.63 -22.40 19.97
CA ASN A 701 26.23 -22.62 19.60
C ASN A 701 25.82 -21.60 18.50
N PRO A 702 25.51 -22.06 17.28
CA PRO A 702 25.20 -21.16 16.16
C PRO A 702 23.78 -20.59 16.21
N TYR A 703 22.91 -21.11 17.08
CA TYR A 703 21.50 -20.77 17.11
C TYR A 703 21.18 -19.73 18.18
N ALA A 704 20.14 -18.93 17.91
CA ALA A 704 19.45 -18.11 18.91
C ALA A 704 18.53 -18.93 19.81
N SER A 705 19.00 -20.10 20.23
CA SER A 705 18.28 -21.07 21.06
C SER A 705 19.28 -21.93 21.83
N PRO A 706 18.97 -22.34 23.07
CA PRO A 706 19.71 -23.41 23.72
C PRO A 706 19.65 -24.70 22.89
N ILE A 707 20.73 -25.49 22.92
CA ILE A 707 20.80 -26.80 22.26
C ILE A 707 21.12 -27.92 23.25
N LYS A 708 20.65 -29.13 22.98
CA LYS A 708 21.03 -30.34 23.76
C LYS A 708 22.25 -31.02 23.15
N TRP A 709 23.22 -31.37 23.98
CA TRP A 709 24.45 -32.07 23.57
C TRP A 709 24.17 -33.43 22.91
N GLY A 710 23.22 -34.19 23.45
CA GLY A 710 22.82 -35.48 22.92
C GLY A 710 22.22 -35.43 21.51
N ALA A 711 21.63 -34.29 21.13
CA ALA A 711 20.94 -34.12 19.85
C ALA A 711 21.85 -33.68 18.69
N LEU A 712 23.14 -33.44 18.96
CA LEU A 712 24.13 -33.13 17.91
C LEU A 712 24.68 -34.41 17.28
N ASP A 713 24.80 -34.46 15.94
CA ASP A 713 25.47 -35.58 15.30
C ASP A 713 26.98 -35.40 15.41
N LYS A 714 27.68 -36.47 15.83
CA LYS A 714 29.10 -36.44 16.15
C LYS A 714 29.81 -37.55 15.39
N LEU A 715 30.79 -37.20 14.55
CA LEU A 715 31.64 -38.15 13.83
C LEU A 715 33.08 -37.99 14.29
N ASN A 716 33.70 -39.06 14.79
CA ASN A 716 35.07 -39.08 15.33
C ASN A 716 35.32 -38.13 16.52
N VAL A 717 34.27 -37.72 17.23
CA VAL A 717 34.33 -36.86 18.42
C VAL A 717 33.96 -37.68 19.65
N GLY A 718 34.69 -37.48 20.75
CA GLY A 718 34.41 -38.14 22.03
C GLY A 718 33.03 -37.75 22.60
N PRO A 719 32.52 -38.52 23.59
CA PRO A 719 31.18 -38.32 24.12
C PRO A 719 31.05 -37.09 25.03
N PHE A 720 32.17 -36.49 25.43
CA PHE A 720 32.20 -35.41 26.41
C PHE A 720 32.09 -34.03 25.75
N VAL A 721 31.41 -33.12 26.45
CA VAL A 721 31.42 -31.67 26.22
C VAL A 721 32.03 -30.97 27.42
N TRP A 722 32.83 -29.94 27.16
CA TRP A 722 33.49 -29.12 28.18
C TRP A 722 32.89 -27.72 28.16
N LEU A 723 32.13 -27.40 29.19
CA LEU A 723 31.52 -26.09 29.41
C LEU A 723 32.35 -25.32 30.45
N PHE A 724 32.62 -24.04 30.19
CA PHE A 724 33.39 -23.24 31.14
C PHE A 724 32.48 -22.68 32.23
N ASP A 725 32.76 -23.04 33.48
CA ASP A 725 32.10 -22.49 34.66
C ASP A 725 32.92 -21.32 35.20
N ALA A 726 32.41 -20.11 35.01
CA ALA A 726 33.06 -18.88 35.42
C ALA A 726 33.07 -18.68 36.95
N LEU A 727 32.15 -19.30 37.70
CA LEU A 727 32.14 -19.21 39.15
C LEU A 727 33.35 -19.91 39.73
N ASN A 728 33.62 -21.13 39.26
CA ASN A 728 34.71 -21.97 39.75
C ASN A 728 36.02 -21.80 38.95
N GLY A 729 35.99 -21.09 37.83
CA GLY A 729 37.16 -20.90 36.95
C GLY A 729 37.65 -22.22 36.33
N ALA A 730 36.74 -23.17 36.13
CA ALA A 730 37.05 -24.54 35.72
C ALA A 730 36.10 -25.03 34.63
N TYR A 731 36.47 -26.14 33.98
CA TYR A 731 35.58 -26.81 33.03
C TYR A 731 34.67 -27.80 33.75
N VAL A 732 33.36 -27.67 33.51
CA VAL A 732 32.38 -28.72 33.77
C VAL A 732 32.39 -29.64 32.57
N VAL A 733 32.79 -30.90 32.81
CA VAL A 733 32.83 -31.95 31.79
C VAL A 733 31.61 -32.82 31.94
N SER A 734 30.87 -33.04 30.84
CA SER A 734 29.65 -33.85 30.86
C SER A 734 29.58 -34.74 29.63
N ASP A 735 29.13 -35.98 29.80
CA ASP A 735 28.67 -36.88 28.75
C ASP A 735 27.14 -37.06 28.76
N ASP A 736 26.42 -36.37 29.67
CA ASP A 736 24.97 -36.43 29.78
C ASP A 736 24.33 -35.88 28.49
N PRO A 737 23.53 -36.67 27.76
CA PRO A 737 22.78 -36.23 26.58
C PRO A 737 21.88 -35.01 26.83
N GLU A 738 21.40 -34.83 28.07
CA GLU A 738 20.53 -33.74 28.47
C GLU A 738 21.27 -32.43 28.78
N THR A 739 22.62 -32.43 28.69
CA THR A 739 23.43 -31.22 28.88
C THR A 739 23.01 -30.14 27.89
N VAL A 740 22.58 -28.99 28.42
CA VAL A 740 22.13 -27.83 27.63
C VAL A 740 23.28 -26.85 27.41
N ILE A 741 23.50 -26.46 26.15
CA ILE A 741 24.45 -25.44 25.74
C ILE A 741 23.66 -24.17 25.40
N PRO A 742 23.78 -23.07 26.17
CA PRO A 742 23.01 -21.85 25.95
C PRO A 742 23.30 -21.18 24.60
N ALA A 743 22.37 -20.33 24.14
CA ALA A 743 22.58 -19.47 22.98
C ALA A 743 23.75 -18.50 23.24
N GLY A 744 24.67 -18.37 22.28
CA GLY A 744 25.86 -17.53 22.41
C GLY A 744 26.96 -18.10 23.33
N ALA A 745 26.84 -19.34 23.80
CA ALA A 745 27.89 -20.02 24.55
C ALA A 745 28.93 -20.68 23.62
N GLY A 746 30.20 -20.69 24.06
CA GLY A 746 31.25 -21.52 23.49
C GLY A 746 31.48 -22.77 24.34
N PHE A 747 31.96 -23.84 23.71
CA PHE A 747 32.24 -25.11 24.39
C PHE A 747 33.37 -25.86 23.68
N PHE A 748 34.13 -26.66 24.43
CA PHE A 748 35.13 -27.54 23.82
C PHE A 748 34.53 -28.92 23.56
N VAL A 749 35.00 -29.52 22.46
CA VAL A 749 34.86 -30.95 22.15
C VAL A 749 36.23 -31.52 21.86
N LYS A 750 36.39 -32.85 21.98
CA LYS A 750 37.67 -33.51 21.67
C LYS A 750 37.50 -34.54 20.57
N VAL A 751 38.27 -34.41 19.48
CA VAL A 751 38.41 -35.45 18.46
C VAL A 751 39.12 -36.66 19.07
N MET A 752 38.64 -37.86 18.79
CA MET A 752 39.18 -39.09 19.37
C MET A 752 40.66 -39.29 19.02
N SER A 753 41.42 -39.87 19.96
CA SER A 753 42.82 -40.23 19.73
C SER A 753 42.98 -41.20 18.56
N GLY A 754 44.01 -41.02 17.73
CA GLY A 754 44.27 -41.88 16.57
C GLY A 754 43.52 -41.50 15.29
N VAL A 755 42.69 -40.46 15.30
CA VAL A 755 42.00 -39.94 14.12
C VAL A 755 42.34 -38.46 13.92
N ALA A 756 42.64 -38.04 12.69
CA ALA A 756 43.10 -36.68 12.38
C ALA A 756 41.97 -35.64 12.30
N SER A 757 40.73 -36.06 12.06
CA SER A 757 39.58 -35.16 11.90
C SER A 757 38.25 -35.82 12.21
N GLY A 758 37.27 -34.99 12.54
CA GLY A 758 35.88 -35.35 12.77
C GLY A 758 34.92 -34.22 12.40
N ASN A 759 33.64 -34.41 12.69
CA ASN A 759 32.59 -33.40 12.47
C ASN A 759 31.63 -33.34 13.65
N VAL A 760 31.14 -32.14 13.93
CA VAL A 760 29.96 -31.92 14.79
C VAL A 760 28.90 -31.24 13.93
N ARG A 761 27.73 -31.86 13.80
CA ARG A 761 26.59 -31.31 13.07
C ARG A 761 25.53 -30.81 14.05
N PHE A 762 25.23 -29.53 13.91
CA PHE A 762 24.11 -28.86 14.53
C PHE A 762 22.88 -29.05 13.64
N THR A 763 21.76 -29.45 14.24
CA THR A 763 20.49 -29.62 13.53
C THR A 763 19.40 -28.77 14.17
N GLU A 764 18.39 -28.37 13.39
CA GLU A 764 17.22 -27.65 13.92
C GLU A 764 16.55 -28.42 15.08
N GLY A 765 16.53 -29.75 15.01
CA GLY A 765 15.98 -30.63 16.04
C GLY A 765 16.76 -30.61 17.37
N ALA A 766 17.97 -30.08 17.40
CA ALA A 766 18.76 -29.96 18.63
C ALA A 766 18.33 -28.78 19.52
N LYS A 767 17.57 -27.82 18.99
CA LYS A 767 17.10 -26.64 19.74
C LYS A 767 16.06 -27.03 20.79
N VAL A 768 16.14 -26.40 21.96
CA VAL A 768 15.21 -26.63 23.07
C VAL A 768 14.80 -25.34 23.75
N VAL A 769 13.69 -25.37 24.49
CA VAL A 769 13.27 -24.29 25.40
C VAL A 769 13.67 -24.68 26.81
N LYS A 770 14.22 -23.73 27.56
CA LYS A 770 14.63 -23.92 28.95
C LYS A 770 13.50 -23.56 29.91
#